data_AF-A0AAD9FMW7-F1
#
_entry.id   AF-A0AAD9FMW7-F1
#
_cell.length_a   1.000
_cell.length_b   1.000
_cell.length_c   1.000
_cell.angle_alpha   90.00
_cell.angle_beta   90.00
_cell.angle_gamma   90.00
#
_symmetry.space_group_name_H-M   'P 1'
#
loop_
_entity.id
_entity.type
_entity.pdbx_description
1 polymer ?
#
loop_
_entity_poly.entity_id
_entity_poly.type
_entity_poly.pdbx_seq_one_letter_code
_entity_poly.pdbx_strand_id
1 'polypeptide(L)'
;MSISTQRHTLEAERDFQTIALDLRLPDDVWSWKTISFVRNKPTWIETKIFGELGSHPDQSSSLLLLQSTDGRDVLAIYPVSTLAANCNLRIDTRASTLHMNIRRCVPRVETEVFAVTGRASSENARGLVKMVVEAARELVGGKIESKRSDFWDGLGVCTWESLGKEYLTPPAGRPTFDNLLNLIPPFPIETFLIDDGWQDSSATRALISFQPWSGIQAPMREVINSIKSKGVWAVGVWLTLQGYWMSIDPTSPLIGLYDCRPFPTARENQARGGIHCPLLAGEDKQCWGVDFLKADYAQITGPGSAHVQQAMWSGMMEAVERVWGGTDRVIMCMSHNERMLNGPGGLGFGRPAGNLIFRISDDFNPDYPERHTNYIQWNVYQSILTAHLSFVLDFDMFASSPDDKWPEYHAFLRSLTPGPTLLSDAPHDETDWVLLDRLTSKVKSGATKVVKTDTPASALPGRWFRDDVQDMVDGPAIMAYVYVPEAHGSIIGAWNCHSDTTDAWARDHIRLQDIHDSLKRGQLDDEYVIWGMNLKGKTDGYALVQPGESPDFSIQLAKSECGGVVVSKVWQIGGRRVAVLGMLEKYAPLARLRVAIQAGDLVIDTPYEAAITVMVLDSEFHIKASIDGQVVKVYRREIGQSGLNLFSVHPGVMASACKGQAEYYQIRITP
;
A
#
# COMPACT_ATOMS: atom_id res chain seq x y z
N MET A 1 18.71 -7.54 -19.71
CA MET A 1 18.77 -6.43 -18.74
C MET A 1 20.22 -6.18 -18.37
N SER A 2 20.59 -4.94 -18.07
CA SER A 2 21.91 -4.59 -17.56
C SER A 2 21.77 -3.64 -16.36
N ILE A 3 22.80 -3.62 -15.52
CA ILE A 3 22.87 -2.76 -14.35
C ILE A 3 24.27 -2.15 -14.23
N SER A 4 24.33 -0.90 -13.79
CA SER A 4 25.56 -0.19 -13.47
C SER A 4 25.39 0.65 -12.22
N THR A 5 26.48 0.85 -11.49
CA THR A 5 26.47 1.65 -10.26
C THR A 5 27.54 2.72 -10.36
N GLN A 6 27.17 3.96 -10.05
CA GLN A 6 28.09 5.05 -9.78
C GLN A 6 28.14 5.28 -8.28
N ARG A 7 29.36 5.39 -7.73
CA ARG A 7 29.62 5.63 -6.32
C ARG A 7 30.23 7.01 -6.14
N HIS A 8 29.83 7.71 -5.07
CA HIS A 8 30.41 8.99 -4.69
C HIS A 8 30.64 9.06 -3.18
N THR A 9 31.72 9.73 -2.76
CA THR A 9 32.08 9.94 -1.35
C THR A 9 31.86 11.39 -0.96
N LEU A 10 31.08 11.62 0.10
CA LEU A 10 30.90 12.92 0.73
C LEU A 10 31.90 13.09 1.89
N GLU A 11 32.91 13.93 1.66
CA GLU A 11 33.94 14.34 2.63
C GLU A 11 33.33 14.85 3.95
N ALA A 12 33.92 14.46 5.09
CA ALA A 12 33.38 14.68 6.43
C ALA A 12 33.06 16.14 6.78
N GLU A 13 33.72 17.09 6.11
CA GLU A 13 33.67 18.53 6.31
C GLU A 13 32.54 19.20 5.50
N ARG A 14 31.93 18.48 4.54
CA ARG A 14 30.85 19.00 3.69
C ARG A 14 29.49 18.50 4.15
N ASP A 15 28.57 19.42 4.42
CA ASP A 15 27.18 19.10 4.79
C ASP A 15 26.25 18.91 3.58
N PHE A 16 26.59 19.49 2.44
CA PHE A 16 25.82 19.41 1.21
C PHE A 16 26.71 19.38 -0.02
N GLN A 17 26.33 18.59 -1.02
CA GLN A 17 26.98 18.57 -2.32
C GLN A 17 25.97 18.21 -3.41
N THR A 18 26.03 18.90 -4.55
CA THR A 18 25.39 18.47 -5.79
C THR A 18 26.48 17.97 -6.72
N ILE A 19 26.31 16.75 -7.26
CA ILE A 19 27.25 16.17 -8.22
C ILE A 19 26.54 15.88 -9.54
N ALA A 20 27.25 16.05 -10.67
CA ALA A 20 26.77 15.53 -11.94
C ALA A 20 26.97 14.01 -11.97
N LEU A 21 25.98 13.28 -12.48
CA LEU A 21 26.07 11.84 -12.68
C LEU A 21 26.69 11.56 -14.05
N ASP A 22 27.71 10.72 -14.08
CA ASP A 22 28.39 10.27 -15.30
C ASP A 22 27.79 8.93 -15.72
N LEU A 23 26.55 8.99 -16.21
CA LEU A 23 25.79 7.83 -16.64
C LEU A 23 25.94 7.66 -18.15
N ARG A 24 26.11 6.41 -18.59
CA ARG A 24 26.07 6.07 -20.02
C ARG A 24 24.63 6.07 -20.51
N LEU A 25 24.09 7.25 -20.79
CA LEU A 25 22.75 7.44 -21.31
C LEU A 25 22.75 7.44 -22.85
N PRO A 26 21.66 7.01 -23.50
CA PRO A 26 21.45 7.24 -24.93
C PRO A 26 21.44 8.73 -25.28
N ASP A 27 21.91 9.08 -26.49
CA ASP A 27 21.99 10.47 -26.95
C ASP A 27 20.60 11.15 -27.00
N ASP A 28 19.56 10.37 -27.27
CA ASP A 28 18.18 10.82 -27.39
C ASP A 28 17.38 10.77 -26.08
N VAL A 29 18.01 10.41 -24.94
CA VAL A 29 17.33 10.19 -23.64
C VAL A 29 16.49 11.38 -23.18
N TRP A 30 16.83 12.60 -23.60
CA TRP A 30 16.10 13.82 -23.25
C TRP A 30 14.71 13.90 -23.88
N SER A 31 14.46 13.14 -24.95
CA SER A 31 13.15 13.00 -25.61
C SER A 31 12.32 11.84 -25.06
N TRP A 32 12.86 11.06 -24.11
CA TRP A 32 12.21 9.85 -23.62
C TRP A 32 11.09 10.19 -22.63
N LYS A 33 9.98 9.46 -22.74
CA LYS A 33 8.85 9.59 -21.81
C LYS A 33 9.29 9.22 -20.41
N THR A 34 8.88 10.00 -19.42
CA THR A 34 9.46 9.92 -18.07
C THR A 34 8.39 9.73 -17.02
N ILE A 35 8.55 8.72 -16.17
CA ILE A 35 7.88 8.62 -14.88
C ILE A 35 8.88 9.04 -13.81
N SER A 36 8.50 9.98 -12.96
CA SER A 36 9.36 10.49 -11.90
C SER A 36 8.63 10.51 -10.57
N PHE A 37 9.31 10.06 -9.53
CA PHE A 37 8.83 10.10 -8.15
C PHE A 37 9.22 11.46 -7.55
N VAL A 38 8.42 12.48 -7.89
CA VAL A 38 8.72 13.89 -7.62
C VAL A 38 8.25 14.33 -6.24
N ARG A 39 9.09 15.11 -5.56
CA ARG A 39 8.67 15.84 -4.36
C ARG A 39 7.83 17.05 -4.76
N ASN A 40 6.50 16.91 -4.72
CA ASN A 40 5.56 18.00 -5.02
C ASN A 40 5.04 18.69 -3.75
N LYS A 41 5.03 17.99 -2.61
CA LYS A 41 4.65 18.50 -1.29
C LYS A 41 5.78 18.22 -0.29
N PRO A 42 5.83 18.94 0.84
CA PRO A 42 6.87 18.71 1.85
C PRO A 42 6.84 17.29 2.44
N THR A 43 5.63 16.72 2.57
CA THR A 43 5.35 15.42 3.19
C THR A 43 5.18 14.27 2.20
N TRP A 44 4.94 14.60 0.91
CA TRP A 44 4.56 13.63 -0.11
C TRP A 44 5.47 13.70 -1.32
N ILE A 45 5.79 12.51 -1.80
CA ILE A 45 6.43 12.26 -3.09
C ILE A 45 5.39 11.55 -3.93
N GLU A 46 5.04 12.13 -5.07
CA GLU A 46 4.04 11.60 -5.99
C GLU A 46 4.72 11.09 -7.26
N THR A 47 4.10 10.09 -7.88
CA THR A 47 4.49 9.67 -9.23
C THR A 47 3.86 10.63 -10.25
N LYS A 48 4.67 11.19 -11.15
CA LYS A 48 4.22 12.02 -12.28
C LYS A 48 4.77 11.48 -13.59
N ILE A 49 3.96 11.58 -14.64
CA ILE A 49 4.34 11.23 -16.00
C ILE A 49 4.58 12.53 -16.77
N PHE A 50 5.71 12.59 -17.48
CA PHE A 50 6.11 13.68 -18.34
C PHE A 50 6.30 13.12 -19.76
N GLY A 51 5.84 13.88 -20.77
CA GLY A 51 5.96 13.48 -22.17
C GLY A 51 7.40 13.24 -22.61
N GLU A 52 8.34 14.02 -22.06
CA GLU A 52 9.77 13.87 -22.29
C GLU A 52 10.59 14.27 -21.04
N LEU A 53 11.77 13.69 -20.86
CA LEU A 53 12.70 14.03 -19.77
C LEU A 53 13.11 15.52 -19.81
N GLY A 54 13.26 16.09 -21.00
CA GLY A 54 13.57 17.51 -21.23
C GLY A 54 12.49 18.47 -20.70
N SER A 55 11.27 17.98 -20.48
CA SER A 55 10.15 18.74 -19.90
C SER A 55 10.04 18.60 -18.37
N HIS A 56 10.88 17.77 -17.75
CA HIS A 56 10.83 17.54 -16.30
C HIS A 56 11.07 18.85 -15.54
N PRO A 57 10.25 19.19 -14.53
CA PRO A 57 10.41 20.42 -13.75
C PRO A 57 11.69 20.40 -12.90
N ASP A 58 12.13 21.55 -12.39
CA ASP A 58 13.22 21.61 -11.41
C ASP A 58 12.75 21.13 -10.03
N GLN A 59 12.47 19.83 -9.94
CA GLN A 59 12.04 19.12 -8.74
C GLN A 59 12.93 17.90 -8.52
N SER A 60 13.14 17.56 -7.24
CA SER A 60 13.89 16.36 -6.88
C SER A 60 13.09 15.09 -7.15
N SER A 61 13.77 14.03 -7.60
CA SER A 61 13.17 12.72 -7.84
C SER A 61 13.82 11.61 -7.01
N SER A 62 12.99 10.69 -6.51
CA SER A 62 13.44 9.50 -5.75
C SER A 62 13.61 8.26 -6.63
N LEU A 63 13.13 8.30 -7.88
CA LEU A 63 13.30 7.29 -8.92
C LEU A 63 12.90 7.93 -10.25
N LEU A 64 13.74 7.76 -11.27
CA LEU A 64 13.38 8.04 -12.66
C LEU A 64 13.20 6.73 -13.42
N LEU A 65 12.07 6.60 -14.13
CA LEU A 65 11.85 5.58 -15.14
C LEU A 65 11.66 6.27 -16.49
N LEU A 66 12.42 5.86 -17.50
CA LEU A 66 12.41 6.48 -18.81
C LEU A 66 12.05 5.41 -19.85
N GLN A 67 11.20 5.73 -20.82
CA GLN A 67 10.89 4.89 -21.95
C GLN A 67 11.28 5.59 -23.25
N SER A 68 12.00 4.86 -24.11
CA SER A 68 12.40 5.38 -25.42
C SER A 68 11.22 5.81 -26.28
N THR A 69 11.47 6.74 -27.20
CA THR A 69 10.44 7.27 -28.12
C THR A 69 9.82 6.19 -29.00
N ASP A 70 10.57 5.14 -29.33
CA ASP A 70 10.08 3.95 -30.05
C ASP A 70 9.43 2.90 -29.14
N GLY A 71 9.40 3.14 -27.82
CA GLY A 71 8.78 2.27 -26.82
C GLY A 71 9.51 0.95 -26.58
N ARG A 72 10.76 0.77 -27.05
CA ARG A 72 11.50 -0.51 -26.97
C ARG A 72 12.42 -0.65 -25.77
N ASP A 73 12.94 0.45 -25.25
CA ASP A 73 13.89 0.48 -24.14
C ASP A 73 13.28 1.17 -22.93
N VAL A 74 13.61 0.65 -21.75
CA VAL A 74 13.27 1.25 -20.46
C VAL A 74 14.54 1.39 -19.61
N LEU A 75 14.74 2.58 -19.04
CA LEU A 75 15.80 2.89 -18.10
C LEU A 75 15.22 3.16 -16.71
N ALA A 76 15.90 2.71 -15.67
CA ALA A 76 15.62 3.08 -14.28
C ALA A 76 16.86 3.72 -13.65
N ILE A 77 16.71 4.86 -12.98
CA ILE A 77 17.78 5.52 -12.22
C ILE A 77 17.30 5.72 -10.79
N TYR A 78 17.98 5.08 -9.85
CA TYR A 78 17.60 5.05 -8.44
C TYR A 78 18.76 5.54 -7.56
N PRO A 79 18.63 6.68 -6.86
CA PRO A 79 19.64 7.15 -5.93
C PRO A 79 19.56 6.31 -4.63
N VAL A 80 20.71 6.10 -4.00
CA VAL A 80 20.84 5.25 -2.81
C VAL A 80 21.61 6.00 -1.74
N SER A 81 20.95 6.14 -0.60
CA SER A 81 21.43 6.86 0.56
C SER A 81 21.85 5.90 1.67
N THR A 82 22.69 6.37 2.59
CA THR A 82 23.14 5.61 3.76
C THR A 82 22.43 6.11 5.02
N LEU A 83 22.86 5.65 6.20
CA LEU A 83 22.40 6.25 7.45
C LEU A 83 22.94 7.68 7.60
N ALA A 84 24.16 7.93 7.10
CA ALA A 84 24.90 9.17 7.31
C ALA A 84 24.59 10.29 6.31
N ALA A 85 23.91 10.00 5.19
CA ALA A 85 23.47 11.00 4.22
C ALA A 85 22.11 10.63 3.62
N ASN A 86 21.37 11.64 3.16
CA ASN A 86 20.22 11.52 2.28
C ASN A 86 20.63 11.95 0.87
N CYS A 87 19.99 11.37 -0.16
CA CYS A 87 20.22 11.81 -1.54
C CYS A 87 18.96 11.68 -2.41
N ASN A 88 18.88 12.54 -3.43
CA ASN A 88 17.85 12.51 -4.46
C ASN A 88 18.42 12.93 -5.82
N LEU A 89 17.70 12.62 -6.89
CA LEU A 89 18.05 13.03 -8.26
C LEU A 89 17.54 14.45 -8.53
N ARG A 90 18.27 15.21 -9.35
CA ARG A 90 17.84 16.49 -9.91
C ARG A 90 18.14 16.51 -11.40
N ILE A 91 17.19 16.99 -12.18
CA ILE A 91 17.28 17.05 -13.64
C ILE A 91 17.56 18.50 -14.02
N ASP A 92 18.72 18.79 -14.62
CA ASP A 92 18.99 20.09 -15.24
C ASP A 92 18.69 19.98 -16.74
N THR A 93 17.49 20.42 -17.12
CA THR A 93 17.01 20.37 -18.50
C THR A 93 17.69 21.40 -19.40
N ARG A 94 18.31 22.45 -18.86
CA ARG A 94 19.03 23.47 -19.65
C ARG A 94 20.41 22.99 -20.06
N ALA A 95 21.11 22.35 -19.13
CA ALA A 95 22.41 21.76 -19.38
C ALA A 95 22.32 20.34 -19.97
N SER A 96 21.12 19.75 -20.00
CA SER A 96 20.91 18.34 -20.35
C SER A 96 21.82 17.43 -19.51
N THR A 97 21.78 17.63 -18.19
CA THR A 97 22.56 16.83 -17.23
C THR A 97 21.70 16.32 -16.08
N LEU A 98 22.04 15.14 -15.59
CA LEU A 98 21.45 14.57 -14.37
C LEU A 98 22.41 14.79 -13.22
N HIS A 99 21.86 15.21 -12.09
CA HIS A 99 22.57 15.45 -10.86
C HIS A 99 22.05 14.58 -9.73
N MET A 100 22.88 14.36 -8.72
CA MET A 100 22.48 13.86 -7.41
C MET A 100 22.76 14.92 -6.36
N ASN A 101 21.72 15.31 -5.61
CA ASN A 101 21.88 16.12 -4.42
C ASN A 101 22.15 15.20 -3.24
N ILE A 102 23.12 15.57 -2.41
CA ILE A 102 23.55 14.81 -1.25
C ILE A 102 23.52 15.73 -0.04
N ARG A 103 22.89 15.29 1.04
CA ARG A 103 22.79 16.03 2.30
C ARG A 103 23.21 15.15 3.47
N ARG A 104 24.21 15.60 4.22
CA ARG A 104 24.69 14.94 5.44
C ARG A 104 23.60 14.90 6.51
N CYS A 105 23.47 13.73 7.14
CA CYS A 105 22.52 13.45 8.22
C CYS A 105 23.24 13.09 9.53
N VAL A 106 24.48 12.59 9.46
CA VAL A 106 25.33 12.35 10.63
C VAL A 106 26.58 13.24 10.53
N PRO A 107 26.84 14.10 11.53
CA PRO A 107 27.96 15.05 11.49
C PRO A 107 29.33 14.34 11.41
N ARG A 108 30.26 14.91 10.65
CA ARG A 108 31.71 14.56 10.65
C ARG A 108 32.04 13.09 10.36
N VAL A 109 31.16 12.39 9.65
CA VAL A 109 31.37 10.99 9.23
C VAL A 109 31.49 10.96 7.72
N GLU A 110 32.65 10.62 7.16
CA GLU A 110 32.73 10.36 5.72
C GLU A 110 31.70 9.29 5.32
N THR A 111 30.96 9.53 4.23
CA THR A 111 29.90 8.61 3.79
C THR A 111 29.85 8.49 2.28
N GLU A 112 29.51 7.30 1.83
CA GLU A 112 29.24 7.01 0.44
C GLU A 112 27.76 7.23 0.13
N VAL A 113 27.45 7.49 -1.14
CA VAL A 113 26.12 7.41 -1.75
C VAL A 113 26.27 6.83 -3.15
N PHE A 114 25.18 6.32 -3.71
CA PHE A 114 25.21 5.63 -4.99
C PHE A 114 24.09 6.06 -5.92
N ALA A 115 24.33 5.97 -7.22
CA ALA A 115 23.29 5.99 -8.24
C ALA A 115 23.31 4.63 -8.95
N VAL A 116 22.20 3.91 -8.90
CA VAL A 116 22.03 2.61 -9.57
C VAL A 116 21.21 2.84 -10.84
N THR A 117 21.75 2.42 -11.97
CA THR A 117 21.10 2.53 -13.27
C THR A 117 20.85 1.14 -13.84
N GLY A 118 19.61 0.85 -14.18
CA GLY A 118 19.22 -0.37 -14.87
C GLY A 118 18.67 -0.09 -16.27
N ARG A 119 18.87 -1.01 -17.20
CA ARG A 119 18.26 -0.98 -18.55
C ARG A 119 17.61 -2.32 -18.89
N ALA A 120 16.44 -2.25 -19.50
CA ALA A 120 15.71 -3.41 -20.03
C ALA A 120 15.06 -3.06 -21.36
N SER A 121 14.73 -4.09 -22.16
CA SER A 121 13.70 -3.90 -23.20
C SER A 121 12.32 -3.77 -22.54
N SER A 122 11.36 -3.11 -23.18
CA SER A 122 10.02 -2.92 -22.65
C SER A 122 9.30 -4.23 -22.30
N GLU A 123 9.45 -5.26 -23.13
CA GLU A 123 8.89 -6.62 -22.86
C GLU A 123 9.44 -7.25 -21.57
N ASN A 124 10.63 -6.83 -21.15
CA ASN A 124 11.29 -7.32 -19.95
C ASN A 124 11.17 -6.34 -18.77
N ALA A 125 10.65 -5.12 -18.96
CA ALA A 125 10.70 -4.06 -17.95
C ALA A 125 10.06 -4.41 -16.60
N ARG A 126 9.19 -5.44 -16.54
CA ARG A 126 8.55 -5.95 -15.30
C ARG A 126 9.49 -6.17 -14.12
N GLY A 127 10.73 -6.58 -14.38
CA GLY A 127 11.72 -6.88 -13.34
C GLY A 127 12.69 -5.75 -13.06
N LEU A 128 12.62 -4.64 -13.80
CA LEU A 128 13.65 -3.61 -13.81
C LEU A 128 13.75 -2.87 -12.48
N VAL A 129 12.62 -2.42 -11.93
CA VAL A 129 12.62 -1.67 -10.65
C VAL A 129 13.07 -2.57 -9.50
N LYS A 130 12.57 -3.81 -9.45
CA LYS A 130 13.04 -4.82 -8.50
C LYS A 130 14.57 -5.00 -8.58
N MET A 131 15.11 -5.16 -9.80
CA MET A 131 16.54 -5.36 -10.02
C MET A 131 17.38 -4.18 -9.50
N VAL A 132 17.01 -2.93 -9.79
CA VAL A 132 17.78 -1.76 -9.30
C VAL A 132 17.67 -1.59 -7.80
N VAL A 133 16.50 -1.90 -7.21
CA VAL A 133 16.29 -1.83 -5.75
C VAL A 133 17.07 -2.94 -5.04
N GLU A 134 17.13 -4.16 -5.59
CA GLU A 134 17.93 -5.26 -5.02
C GLU A 134 19.43 -4.94 -5.04
N ALA A 135 19.96 -4.43 -6.15
CA ALA A 135 21.35 -3.98 -6.21
C ALA A 135 21.62 -2.81 -5.26
N ALA A 136 20.70 -1.84 -5.16
CA ALA A 136 20.80 -0.76 -4.20
C ALA A 136 20.85 -1.27 -2.75
N ARG A 137 20.00 -2.26 -2.44
CA ARG A 137 19.95 -2.90 -1.12
C ARG A 137 21.27 -3.59 -0.78
N GLU A 138 21.88 -4.30 -1.72
CA GLU A 138 23.18 -4.96 -1.53
C GLU A 138 24.30 -3.96 -1.19
N LEU A 139 24.34 -2.81 -1.88
CA LEU A 139 25.36 -1.77 -1.67
C LEU A 139 25.38 -1.21 -0.24
N VAL A 140 24.23 -1.21 0.44
CA VAL A 140 24.08 -0.66 1.81
C VAL A 140 23.91 -1.75 2.87
N GLY A 141 24.05 -3.03 2.50
CA GLY A 141 23.85 -4.16 3.40
C GLY A 141 22.43 -4.31 3.93
N GLY A 142 21.44 -3.82 3.17
CA GLY A 142 20.03 -3.90 3.52
C GLY A 142 19.40 -5.28 3.34
N LYS A 143 18.23 -5.47 3.95
CA LYS A 143 17.49 -6.73 3.94
C LYS A 143 16.01 -6.48 3.67
N ILE A 144 15.35 -7.45 3.07
CA ILE A 144 13.89 -7.50 3.07
C ILE A 144 13.48 -8.11 4.39
N GLU A 145 12.95 -7.28 5.28
CA GLU A 145 12.24 -7.74 6.47
C GLU A 145 10.83 -8.11 6.02
N SER A 146 10.58 -9.40 5.77
CA SER A 146 9.26 -9.91 5.40
C SER A 146 8.94 -11.15 6.21
N LYS A 147 8.15 -10.93 7.27
CA LYS A 147 7.36 -11.97 7.90
C LYS A 147 5.94 -11.46 7.89
N ARG A 148 5.00 -12.19 7.29
CA ARG A 148 3.57 -11.85 7.40
C ARG A 148 3.21 -11.63 8.88
N SER A 149 2.61 -10.49 9.19
CA SER A 149 2.10 -10.18 10.52
C SER A 149 0.58 -10.14 10.45
N ASP A 150 -0.06 -10.96 11.28
CA ASP A 150 -1.53 -11.04 11.34
C ASP A 150 -2.15 -9.86 12.09
N PHE A 151 -1.32 -8.96 12.64
CA PHE A 151 -1.74 -7.79 13.42
C PHE A 151 -2.69 -6.88 12.64
N TRP A 152 -2.50 -6.77 11.32
CA TRP A 152 -3.27 -5.89 10.46
C TRP A 152 -4.34 -6.61 9.65
N ASP A 153 -4.59 -7.90 9.90
CA ASP A 153 -5.55 -8.70 9.12
C ASP A 153 -7.02 -8.40 9.45
N GLY A 154 -7.29 -7.79 10.61
CA GLY A 154 -8.63 -7.37 10.97
C GLY A 154 -9.03 -6.02 10.38
N LEU A 155 -10.35 -5.79 10.35
CA LEU A 155 -10.90 -4.49 10.03
C LEU A 155 -10.59 -3.51 11.16
N GLY A 156 -10.18 -2.29 10.82
CA GLY A 156 -9.92 -1.24 11.80
C GLY A 156 -10.77 0.00 11.60
N VAL A 157 -10.70 0.91 12.57
CA VAL A 157 -11.28 2.26 12.50
C VAL A 157 -10.19 3.30 12.73
N CYS A 158 -10.23 4.40 11.99
CA CYS A 158 -9.39 5.58 12.16
C CYS A 158 -10.28 6.79 12.43
N THR A 159 -9.94 7.60 13.45
CA THR A 159 -10.84 8.69 13.84
C THR A 159 -10.77 9.94 12.94
N TRP A 160 -9.77 10.06 12.06
CA TRP A 160 -9.44 11.31 11.34
C TRP A 160 -10.61 11.93 10.59
N GLU A 161 -11.18 11.28 9.56
CA GLU A 161 -12.34 11.84 8.85
C GLU A 161 -13.65 11.61 9.62
N SER A 162 -13.72 10.56 10.45
CA SER A 162 -14.95 10.16 11.14
C SER A 162 -15.49 11.18 12.16
N LEU A 163 -14.62 11.99 12.75
CA LEU A 163 -15.00 13.04 13.69
C LEU A 163 -15.46 14.33 13.00
N GLY A 164 -15.43 14.37 11.66
CA GLY A 164 -15.81 15.53 10.86
C GLY A 164 -14.79 16.68 10.96
N LYS A 165 -14.89 17.65 10.04
CA LYS A 165 -13.91 18.75 9.89
C LYS A 165 -13.82 19.73 11.04
N GLU A 166 -14.67 19.59 12.05
CA GLU A 166 -14.65 20.47 13.21
C GLU A 166 -13.27 20.47 13.88
N TYR A 167 -12.45 19.41 13.72
CA TYR A 167 -11.07 19.34 14.22
C TYR A 167 -10.16 20.49 13.74
N LEU A 168 -10.51 21.16 12.64
CA LEU A 168 -9.80 22.33 12.13
C LEU A 168 -10.05 23.59 12.97
N THR A 169 -11.03 23.59 13.88
CA THR A 169 -11.43 24.75 14.69
C THR A 169 -11.35 24.43 16.20
N PRO A 170 -10.16 24.31 16.81
CA PRO A 170 -10.04 24.02 18.23
C PRO A 170 -10.82 25.04 19.10
N PRO A 171 -11.57 24.61 20.14
CA PRO A 171 -11.68 23.24 20.66
C PRO A 171 -12.76 22.38 19.99
N ALA A 172 -13.52 22.91 19.02
CA ALA A 172 -14.51 22.13 18.27
C ALA A 172 -13.82 20.98 17.52
N GLY A 173 -14.53 19.85 17.38
CA GLY A 173 -14.07 18.64 16.68
C GLY A 173 -12.83 17.92 17.21
N ARG A 174 -12.30 18.31 18.38
CA ARG A 174 -11.33 17.46 19.08
C ARG A 174 -12.03 16.25 19.69
N PRO A 175 -11.39 15.07 19.76
CA PRO A 175 -12.01 13.86 20.29
C PRO A 175 -12.37 14.02 21.76
N THR A 176 -13.60 13.65 22.13
CA THR A 176 -14.04 13.47 23.52
C THR A 176 -14.12 11.99 23.85
N PHE A 177 -14.17 11.62 25.13
CA PHE A 177 -14.32 10.20 25.50
C PHE A 177 -15.60 9.57 24.91
N ASP A 178 -16.74 10.27 24.99
CA ASP A 178 -18.00 9.79 24.43
C ASP A 178 -17.96 9.65 22.90
N ASN A 179 -17.37 10.61 22.18
CA ASN A 179 -17.26 10.54 20.72
C ASN A 179 -16.41 9.35 20.28
N LEU A 180 -15.31 9.06 20.99
CA LEU A 180 -14.47 7.89 20.70
C LEU A 180 -15.23 6.57 20.91
N LEU A 181 -16.06 6.47 21.95
CA LEU A 181 -16.87 5.26 22.18
C LEU A 181 -18.01 5.12 21.15
N ASN A 182 -18.60 6.23 20.72
CA ASN A 182 -19.68 6.24 19.72
C ASN A 182 -19.19 5.88 18.30
N LEU A 183 -17.89 6.00 18.03
CA LEU A 183 -17.27 5.57 16.78
C LEU A 183 -17.05 4.06 16.68
N ILE A 184 -17.26 3.31 17.75
CA ILE A 184 -17.12 1.86 17.71
C ILE A 184 -18.35 1.27 17.02
N PRO A 185 -18.20 0.65 15.84
CA PRO A 185 -19.33 0.14 15.08
C PRO A 185 -19.97 -1.07 15.77
N PRO A 186 -21.21 -1.44 15.38
CA PRO A 186 -21.91 -2.60 15.94
C PRO A 186 -21.34 -3.95 15.46
N PHE A 187 -20.38 -3.96 14.53
CA PHE A 187 -19.72 -5.15 14.01
C PHE A 187 -18.29 -5.28 14.53
N PRO A 188 -17.70 -6.50 14.53
CA PRO A 188 -16.35 -6.70 15.04
C PRO A 188 -15.30 -5.88 14.28
N ILE A 189 -14.51 -5.12 15.03
CA ILE A 189 -13.27 -4.47 14.57
C ILE A 189 -12.11 -4.92 15.46
N GLU A 190 -10.92 -4.99 14.88
CA GLU A 190 -9.73 -5.48 15.57
C GLU A 190 -8.81 -4.34 16.01
N THR A 191 -8.69 -3.29 15.20
CA THR A 191 -7.84 -2.12 15.50
C THR A 191 -8.65 -0.84 15.58
N PHE A 192 -8.31 0.05 16.52
CA PHE A 192 -8.89 1.37 16.65
C PHE A 192 -7.79 2.41 16.79
N LEU A 193 -7.63 3.28 15.80
CA LEU A 193 -6.63 4.33 15.77
C LEU A 193 -7.28 5.65 16.19
N ILE A 194 -6.89 6.14 17.37
CA ILE A 194 -7.19 7.50 17.82
C ILE A 194 -6.22 8.43 17.09
N ASP A 195 -6.71 9.03 16.01
CA ASP A 195 -5.95 9.94 15.15
C ASP A 195 -5.85 11.35 15.79
N ASP A 196 -5.41 12.34 15.03
CA ASP A 196 -5.11 13.70 15.48
C ASP A 196 -6.17 14.33 16.41
N GLY A 197 -5.71 15.21 17.30
CA GLY A 197 -6.55 16.05 18.16
C GLY A 197 -6.58 15.63 19.63
N TRP A 198 -6.10 14.44 19.96
CA TRP A 198 -6.14 13.91 21.34
C TRP A 198 -5.08 14.52 22.28
N GLN A 199 -3.96 15.02 21.77
CA GLN A 199 -2.82 15.53 22.56
C GLN A 199 -3.05 16.93 23.13
N ASP A 200 -2.58 17.21 24.34
CA ASP A 200 -2.60 18.53 24.95
C ASP A 200 -1.79 19.55 24.12
N SER A 201 -2.53 20.48 23.50
CA SER A 201 -2.01 21.45 22.53
C SER A 201 -2.70 22.80 22.70
N SER A 202 -1.95 23.86 22.41
CA SER A 202 -2.43 25.24 22.49
C SER A 202 -3.45 25.55 21.39
N ALA A 203 -4.12 26.70 21.48
CA ALA A 203 -5.05 27.16 20.45
C ALA A 203 -4.39 27.31 19.06
N THR A 204 -3.07 27.51 19.02
CA THR A 204 -2.31 27.56 17.76
C THR A 204 -1.91 26.18 17.25
N ARG A 205 -2.34 25.08 17.89
CA ARG A 205 -1.91 23.71 17.59
C ARG A 205 -0.40 23.53 17.77
N ALA A 206 0.17 24.10 18.83
CA ALA A 206 1.51 23.74 19.31
C ALA A 206 1.42 22.76 20.48
N LEU A 207 2.33 21.80 20.57
CA LEU A 207 2.32 20.77 21.64
C LEU A 207 2.65 21.40 22.99
N ILE A 208 1.80 21.22 24.00
CA ILE A 208 2.05 21.67 25.38
C ILE A 208 2.62 20.53 26.22
N SER A 209 2.00 19.36 26.17
CA SER A 209 2.45 18.18 26.91
C SER A 209 2.08 16.90 26.16
N PHE A 210 2.65 15.77 26.58
CA PHE A 210 2.26 14.47 26.03
C PHE A 210 0.93 13.96 26.59
N GLN A 211 0.22 14.68 27.46
CA GLN A 211 -1.05 14.23 28.07
C GLN A 211 -2.23 14.34 27.09
N PRO A 212 -3.34 13.62 27.32
CA PRO A 212 -4.60 13.91 26.65
C PRO A 212 -5.08 15.34 26.94
N TRP A 213 -5.71 16.00 25.98
CA TRP A 213 -6.32 17.31 26.20
C TRP A 213 -7.52 17.23 27.15
N SER A 214 -7.79 18.34 27.85
CA SER A 214 -8.75 18.37 28.95
C SER A 214 -10.18 17.98 28.56
N GLY A 215 -10.57 18.17 27.30
CA GLY A 215 -11.91 17.83 26.82
C GLY A 215 -12.14 16.35 26.50
N ILE A 216 -11.11 15.49 26.55
CA ILE A 216 -11.33 14.05 26.63
C ILE A 216 -12.09 13.71 27.92
N GLN A 217 -11.86 14.47 29.00
CA GLN A 217 -12.51 14.28 30.31
C GLN A 217 -12.27 12.90 30.94
N ALA A 218 -11.24 12.18 30.51
CA ALA A 218 -10.81 10.90 31.08
C ALA A 218 -9.29 10.71 30.91
N PRO A 219 -8.62 9.98 31.83
CA PRO A 219 -7.24 9.54 31.63
C PRO A 219 -7.12 8.64 30.39
N MET A 220 -6.05 8.76 29.62
CA MET A 220 -5.90 7.99 28.36
C MET A 220 -5.93 6.47 28.57
N ARG A 221 -5.43 5.97 29.72
CA ARG A 221 -5.54 4.55 30.08
C ARG A 221 -7.00 4.08 30.21
N GLU A 222 -7.87 4.93 30.75
CA GLU A 222 -9.29 4.63 30.89
C GLU A 222 -9.99 4.62 29.53
N VAL A 223 -9.66 5.58 28.66
CA VAL A 223 -10.16 5.62 27.27
C VAL A 223 -9.81 4.33 26.54
N ILE A 224 -8.52 3.94 26.53
CA ILE A 224 -8.04 2.73 25.86
C ILE A 224 -8.71 1.48 26.43
N ASN A 225 -8.78 1.34 27.76
CA ASN A 225 -9.43 0.18 28.39
C ASN A 225 -10.92 0.09 28.05
N SER A 226 -11.60 1.23 27.94
CA SER A 226 -13.02 1.29 27.61
C SER A 226 -13.28 0.90 26.16
N ILE A 227 -12.44 1.35 25.22
CA ILE A 227 -12.49 0.90 23.82
C ILE A 227 -12.24 -0.62 23.73
N LYS A 228 -11.20 -1.12 24.41
CA LYS A 228 -10.91 -2.57 24.47
C LYS A 228 -12.05 -3.39 25.08
N SER A 229 -12.76 -2.84 26.08
CA SER A 229 -13.90 -3.52 26.72
C SER A 229 -15.08 -3.76 25.76
N LYS A 230 -15.12 -3.05 24.62
CA LYS A 230 -16.11 -3.23 23.56
C LYS A 230 -15.72 -4.30 22.53
N GLY A 231 -14.60 -5.01 22.73
CA GLY A 231 -14.15 -6.09 21.86
C GLY A 231 -13.06 -5.69 20.86
N VAL A 232 -12.59 -4.44 20.87
CA VAL A 232 -11.42 -4.01 20.09
C VAL A 232 -10.17 -4.66 20.66
N TRP A 233 -9.37 -5.31 19.81
CA TRP A 233 -8.16 -6.01 20.25
C TRP A 233 -6.99 -5.05 20.53
N ALA A 234 -6.75 -4.12 19.61
CA ALA A 234 -5.62 -3.20 19.68
C ALA A 234 -6.07 -1.75 19.48
N VAL A 235 -5.55 -0.86 20.33
CA VAL A 235 -5.82 0.59 20.26
C VAL A 235 -4.51 1.31 20.02
N GLY A 236 -4.48 2.13 18.98
CA GLY A 236 -3.32 2.92 18.59
C GLY A 236 -3.58 4.40 18.71
N VAL A 237 -2.50 5.17 18.71
CA VAL A 237 -2.57 6.64 18.70
C VAL A 237 -1.74 7.20 17.56
N TRP A 238 -2.15 8.38 17.11
CA TRP A 238 -1.38 9.20 16.20
C TRP A 238 -0.45 10.17 16.96
N LEU A 239 0.72 10.48 16.40
CA LEU A 239 1.56 11.62 16.80
C LEU A 239 2.35 12.17 15.61
N THR A 240 2.89 13.39 15.74
CA THR A 240 3.97 13.86 14.85
C THR A 240 5.32 13.78 15.53
N LEU A 241 6.39 13.46 14.78
CA LEU A 241 7.74 13.43 15.34
C LEU A 241 8.27 14.80 15.78
N GLN A 242 7.71 15.90 15.23
CA GLN A 242 8.23 17.26 15.39
C GLN A 242 7.37 18.13 16.33
N GLY A 243 6.86 17.55 17.42
CA GLY A 243 5.90 18.19 18.32
C GLY A 243 4.46 17.99 17.85
N TYR A 244 3.74 19.08 17.57
CA TYR A 244 2.40 19.04 16.96
C TYR A 244 2.40 19.92 15.68
N TRP A 245 1.24 20.26 15.12
CA TRP A 245 1.13 20.94 13.82
C TRP A 245 1.89 22.27 13.71
N MET A 246 1.98 23.02 14.79
CA MET A 246 2.70 24.29 14.90
C MET A 246 3.81 24.24 15.95
N SER A 247 4.62 23.18 15.95
CA SER A 247 5.79 23.01 16.84
C SER A 247 5.40 22.62 18.28
N ILE A 248 6.34 22.84 19.21
CA ILE A 248 6.17 22.77 20.66
C ILE A 248 5.91 24.18 21.16
N ASP A 249 4.95 24.34 22.07
CA ASP A 249 4.58 25.63 22.64
C ASP A 249 5.78 26.25 23.38
N PRO A 250 6.12 27.54 23.19
CA PRO A 250 7.28 28.16 23.87
C PRO A 250 7.20 28.16 25.39
N THR A 251 6.00 28.03 25.96
CA THR A 251 5.77 27.96 27.41
C THR A 251 5.73 26.52 27.92
N SER A 252 5.81 25.53 27.02
CA SER A 252 5.79 24.12 27.37
C SER A 252 6.98 23.73 28.25
N PRO A 253 6.78 22.90 29.29
CA PRO A 253 7.88 22.32 30.06
C PRO A 253 8.78 21.42 29.20
N LEU A 254 8.30 20.93 28.05
CA LEU A 254 9.05 20.09 27.13
C LEU A 254 10.27 20.82 26.54
N ILE A 255 10.21 22.16 26.39
CA ILE A 255 11.32 22.94 25.83
C ILE A 255 12.60 22.74 26.65
N GLY A 256 12.51 22.93 27.96
CA GLY A 256 13.65 22.77 28.87
C GLY A 256 14.02 21.30 29.09
N LEU A 257 13.04 20.41 29.06
CA LEU A 257 13.27 18.98 29.30
C LEU A 257 14.07 18.31 28.17
N TYR A 258 13.80 18.69 26.91
CA TYR A 258 14.35 18.01 25.73
C TYR A 258 15.25 18.88 24.83
N ASP A 259 15.59 20.10 25.26
CA ASP A 259 16.29 21.12 24.45
C ASP A 259 15.60 21.30 23.08
N CYS A 260 14.28 21.52 23.11
CA CYS A 260 13.51 21.64 21.88
C CYS A 260 13.77 22.99 21.21
N ARG A 261 13.97 22.97 19.89
CA ARG A 261 14.20 24.19 19.08
C ARG A 261 13.28 24.23 17.88
N PRO A 262 12.72 25.39 17.53
CA PRO A 262 11.88 25.50 16.34
C PRO A 262 12.75 25.44 15.08
N PHE A 263 12.26 24.70 14.08
CA PHE A 263 12.79 24.71 12.72
C PHE A 263 11.72 25.24 11.76
N PRO A 264 12.14 26.00 10.72
CA PRO A 264 11.23 26.38 9.66
C PRO A 264 10.74 25.13 8.89
N THR A 265 9.62 25.28 8.21
CA THR A 265 9.13 24.30 7.22
C THR A 265 9.10 24.92 5.84
N ALA A 266 8.64 24.17 4.85
CA ALA A 266 8.37 24.70 3.52
C ALA A 266 7.18 25.67 3.47
N ARG A 267 6.30 25.67 4.50
CA ARG A 267 5.20 26.64 4.58
C ARG A 267 5.67 27.85 5.37
N GLU A 268 5.56 29.03 4.76
CA GLU A 268 5.86 30.30 5.43
C GLU A 268 5.00 30.44 6.70
N ASN A 269 5.61 30.94 7.77
CA ASN A 269 4.98 31.11 9.10
C ASN A 269 4.55 29.80 9.80
N GLN A 270 4.87 28.62 9.27
CA GLN A 270 4.75 27.36 10.00
C GLN A 270 6.12 26.89 10.48
N ALA A 271 6.26 26.75 11.80
CA ALA A 271 7.39 26.10 12.44
C ALA A 271 7.03 24.70 12.93
N ARG A 272 8.04 23.85 13.07
CA ARG A 272 7.95 22.51 13.66
C ARG A 272 9.05 22.35 14.71
N GLY A 273 8.80 21.53 15.72
CA GLY A 273 9.71 21.33 16.83
C GLY A 273 10.80 20.33 16.47
N GLY A 274 12.06 20.69 16.68
CA GLY A 274 13.17 19.77 16.68
C GLY A 274 13.54 19.38 18.10
N ILE A 275 13.73 18.08 18.35
CA ILE A 275 14.24 17.57 19.62
C ILE A 275 15.75 17.31 19.44
N HIS A 276 16.59 17.92 20.28
CA HIS A 276 18.05 17.82 20.19
C HIS A 276 18.67 16.83 21.18
N CYS A 277 17.94 16.44 22.23
CA CYS A 277 18.40 15.48 23.23
C CYS A 277 17.75 14.10 22.99
N PRO A 278 18.47 12.97 23.15
CA PRO A 278 17.85 11.65 23.19
C PRO A 278 16.75 11.56 24.25
N LEU A 279 15.76 10.69 24.05
CA LEU A 279 14.77 10.36 25.08
C LEU A 279 15.46 9.93 26.38
N LEU A 280 15.02 10.46 27.52
CA LEU A 280 15.58 10.06 28.81
C LEU A 280 15.16 8.62 29.14
N ALA A 281 16.05 7.86 29.77
CA ALA A 281 15.78 6.47 30.12
C ALA A 281 14.53 6.34 31.01
N GLY A 282 13.53 5.57 30.56
CA GLY A 282 12.28 5.31 31.29
C GLY A 282 11.07 6.16 30.87
N GLU A 283 11.25 7.19 30.04
CA GLU A 283 10.14 7.98 29.48
C GLU A 283 9.41 7.25 28.34
N ASP A 284 10.04 6.22 27.78
CA ASP A 284 9.44 5.25 26.87
C ASP A 284 8.32 4.41 27.50
N LYS A 285 8.13 4.49 28.83
CA LYS A 285 7.15 3.70 29.58
C LYS A 285 5.78 4.35 29.74
N GLN A 286 5.54 5.55 29.19
CA GLN A 286 4.23 6.18 29.23
C GLN A 286 3.29 5.60 28.16
N CYS A 287 3.14 4.27 28.13
CA CYS A 287 2.43 3.61 27.04
C CYS A 287 0.92 3.59 27.21
N TRP A 288 0.33 3.98 28.35
CA TRP A 288 -1.12 3.96 28.67
C TRP A 288 -1.95 2.69 28.31
N GLY A 289 -1.34 1.64 27.75
CA GLY A 289 -2.04 0.52 27.10
C GLY A 289 -2.16 0.62 25.57
N VAL A 290 -1.51 1.59 24.92
CA VAL A 290 -1.38 1.76 23.47
C VAL A 290 -0.64 0.55 22.88
N ASP A 291 -1.21 -0.02 21.83
CA ASP A 291 -0.69 -1.22 21.18
C ASP A 291 0.07 -0.92 19.89
N PHE A 292 -0.23 0.19 19.20
CA PHE A 292 0.41 0.58 17.94
C PHE A 292 0.45 2.11 17.76
N LEU A 293 1.27 2.56 16.80
CA LEU A 293 1.51 3.98 16.53
C LEU A 293 1.28 4.32 15.06
N LYS A 294 0.58 5.42 14.78
CA LYS A 294 0.70 6.15 13.51
C LYS A 294 1.61 7.37 13.73
N ALA A 295 2.76 7.37 13.09
CA ALA A 295 3.75 8.44 13.19
C ALA A 295 3.71 9.28 11.91
N ASP A 296 3.29 10.53 12.06
CA ASP A 296 3.36 11.53 11.02
C ASP A 296 4.72 12.23 11.03
N TYR A 297 5.13 12.59 9.83
CA TYR A 297 6.39 13.26 9.57
C TYR A 297 6.17 14.56 8.83
N ALA A 298 6.79 15.65 9.30
CA ALA A 298 6.86 16.89 8.57
C ALA A 298 8.32 17.23 8.21
N GLN A 299 8.54 17.65 6.97
CA GLN A 299 9.85 18.10 6.53
C GLN A 299 10.21 19.44 7.19
N ILE A 300 11.27 19.44 7.99
CA ILE A 300 11.89 20.64 8.56
C ILE A 300 13.08 21.12 7.74
N THR A 301 13.25 22.43 7.58
CA THR A 301 14.25 23.06 6.73
C THR A 301 15.27 23.86 7.56
N GLY A 302 16.28 24.41 6.89
CA GLY A 302 17.33 25.21 7.54
C GLY A 302 18.58 24.44 7.98
N PRO A 303 19.60 25.16 8.48
CA PRO A 303 20.85 24.58 8.95
C PRO A 303 20.64 23.52 10.04
N GLY A 304 21.34 22.39 9.96
CA GLY A 304 21.23 21.31 10.93
C GLY A 304 19.93 20.48 10.88
N SER A 305 18.95 20.85 10.05
CA SER A 305 17.63 20.18 10.06
C SER A 305 17.70 18.70 9.68
N ALA A 306 18.62 18.30 8.79
CA ALA A 306 18.85 16.89 8.46
C ALA A 306 19.39 16.07 9.64
N HIS A 307 20.25 16.66 10.47
CA HIS A 307 20.76 16.01 11.69
C HIS A 307 19.64 15.78 12.70
N VAL A 308 18.77 16.77 12.89
CA VAL A 308 17.63 16.68 13.81
C VAL A 308 16.59 15.67 13.32
N GLN A 309 16.27 15.67 12.02
CA GLN A 309 15.41 14.65 11.42
C GLN A 309 15.95 13.23 11.64
N GLN A 310 17.26 13.04 11.45
CA GLN A 310 17.91 11.76 11.70
C GLN A 310 17.85 11.34 13.17
N ALA A 311 18.07 12.28 14.10
CA ALA A 311 17.99 12.02 15.53
C ALA A 311 16.57 11.62 15.96
N MET A 312 15.53 12.35 15.51
CA MET A 312 14.14 12.03 15.82
C MET A 312 13.73 10.66 15.26
N TRP A 313 14.12 10.35 14.02
CA TRP A 313 13.86 9.05 13.42
C TRP A 313 14.51 7.90 14.20
N SER A 314 15.79 8.04 14.51
CA SER A 314 16.55 7.01 15.25
C SER A 314 15.99 6.84 16.67
N GLY A 315 15.70 7.94 17.36
CA GLY A 315 15.14 7.91 18.70
C GLY A 315 13.76 7.24 18.75
N MET A 316 12.88 7.50 17.77
CA MET A 316 11.61 6.80 17.65
C MET A 316 11.83 5.30 17.40
N MET A 317 12.73 4.94 16.48
CA MET A 317 13.02 3.53 16.18
C MET A 317 13.57 2.78 17.38
N GLU A 318 14.47 3.38 18.16
CA GLU A 318 14.97 2.80 19.40
C GLU A 318 13.87 2.66 20.45
N ALA A 319 12.94 3.62 20.55
CA ALA A 319 11.79 3.53 21.46
C ALA A 319 10.84 2.40 21.04
N VAL A 320 10.56 2.27 19.74
CA VAL A 320 9.75 1.18 19.17
C VAL A 320 10.36 -0.18 19.47
N GLU A 321 11.67 -0.33 19.32
CA GLU A 321 12.38 -1.57 19.68
C GLU A 321 12.27 -1.87 21.18
N ARG A 322 12.48 -0.87 22.05
CA ARG A 322 12.38 -1.08 23.51
C ARG A 322 10.97 -1.46 23.97
N VAL A 323 9.93 -0.90 23.34
CA VAL A 323 8.53 -1.08 23.76
C VAL A 323 7.89 -2.32 23.12
N TRP A 324 8.16 -2.57 21.83
CA TRP A 324 7.49 -3.63 21.06
C TRP A 324 8.44 -4.68 20.45
N GLY A 325 9.76 -4.51 20.54
CA GLY A 325 10.74 -5.46 19.99
C GLY A 325 10.79 -5.53 18.47
N GLY A 326 10.24 -4.52 17.79
CA GLY A 326 10.22 -4.44 16.33
C GLY A 326 9.20 -3.45 15.79
N THR A 327 9.22 -3.24 14.48
CA THR A 327 8.44 -2.19 13.81
C THR A 327 7.02 -2.59 13.42
N ASP A 328 6.59 -3.83 13.69
CA ASP A 328 5.32 -4.42 13.21
C ASP A 328 4.07 -3.60 13.55
N ARG A 329 4.17 -2.70 14.54
CA ARG A 329 3.08 -1.91 15.11
C ARG A 329 3.22 -0.42 14.81
N VAL A 330 3.95 -0.06 13.75
CA VAL A 330 4.20 1.34 13.38
C VAL A 330 3.77 1.62 11.95
N ILE A 331 2.81 2.53 11.81
CA ILE A 331 2.39 3.14 10.55
C ILE A 331 3.19 4.43 10.37
N MET A 332 4.01 4.48 9.34
CA MET A 332 4.72 5.67 8.89
C MET A 332 3.85 6.41 7.88
N CYS A 333 3.36 7.57 8.28
CA CYS A 333 2.49 8.43 7.49
C CYS A 333 3.16 9.79 7.26
N MET A 334 2.83 10.46 6.15
CA MET A 334 3.47 11.72 5.70
C MET A 334 5.00 11.63 5.58
N SER A 335 5.54 10.42 5.51
CA SER A 335 6.97 10.12 5.68
C SER A 335 7.69 9.94 4.35
N HIS A 336 7.21 10.56 3.26
CA HIS A 336 7.88 10.47 1.96
C HIS A 336 9.14 11.34 1.95
N ASN A 337 10.24 10.73 2.37
CA ASN A 337 11.57 11.31 2.38
C ASN A 337 12.61 10.32 1.84
N GLU A 338 13.80 10.82 1.52
CA GLU A 338 14.89 10.04 0.93
C GLU A 338 15.30 8.89 1.86
N ARG A 339 15.15 9.06 3.18
CA ARG A 339 15.45 8.03 4.17
C ARG A 339 14.48 6.84 4.10
N MET A 340 13.23 7.10 3.73
CA MET A 340 12.22 6.06 3.51
C MET A 340 12.36 5.44 2.13
N LEU A 341 12.40 6.24 1.06
CA LEU A 341 12.33 5.72 -0.30
C LEU A 341 13.67 5.26 -0.87
N ASN A 342 14.80 5.80 -0.41
CA ASN A 342 16.15 5.59 -0.95
C ASN A 342 17.15 5.19 0.13
N GLY A 343 16.70 4.89 1.34
CA GLY A 343 17.55 4.79 2.52
C GLY A 343 17.12 3.70 3.50
N PRO A 344 17.50 3.81 4.78
CA PRO A 344 17.37 2.72 5.76
C PRO A 344 15.94 2.23 5.96
N GLY A 345 14.92 3.08 5.78
CA GLY A 345 13.52 2.67 5.88
C GLY A 345 13.18 1.56 4.88
N GLY A 346 13.21 1.91 3.59
CA GLY A 346 12.78 1.04 2.50
C GLY A 346 13.82 0.01 2.04
N LEU A 347 15.11 0.27 2.24
CA LEU A 347 16.15 -0.73 1.94
C LEU A 347 16.40 -1.69 3.12
N GLY A 348 15.82 -1.42 4.29
CA GLY A 348 15.83 -2.33 5.43
C GLY A 348 17.22 -2.49 6.06
N PHE A 349 17.84 -1.37 6.44
CA PHE A 349 19.09 -1.36 7.21
C PHE A 349 19.03 -0.26 8.27
N GLY A 350 19.87 -0.32 9.31
CA GLY A 350 19.95 0.76 10.31
C GLY A 350 18.63 1.08 11.04
N ARG A 351 17.71 0.10 11.11
CA ARG A 351 16.44 0.18 11.85
C ARG A 351 16.13 -1.18 12.50
N PRO A 352 15.23 -1.24 13.49
CA PRO A 352 14.78 -2.49 14.11
C PRO A 352 14.13 -3.45 13.10
N ALA A 353 14.09 -4.73 13.47
CA ALA A 353 13.48 -5.78 12.66
C ALA A 353 11.95 -5.64 12.62
N GLY A 354 11.33 -6.29 11.63
CA GLY A 354 9.88 -6.36 11.49
C GLY A 354 9.34 -5.55 10.31
N ASN A 355 8.02 -5.64 10.17
CA ASN A 355 7.26 -5.00 9.10
C ASN A 355 7.08 -3.53 9.42
N LEU A 356 7.58 -2.65 8.56
CA LEU A 356 7.31 -1.22 8.71
C LEU A 356 6.16 -0.85 7.78
N ILE A 357 5.04 -0.39 8.36
CA ILE A 357 3.86 -0.04 7.60
C ILE A 357 4.10 1.35 7.05
N PHE A 358 3.88 1.56 5.75
CA PHE A 358 4.20 2.82 5.08
C PHE A 358 3.01 3.26 4.24
N ARG A 359 2.43 4.41 4.58
CA ARG A 359 1.38 5.05 3.80
C ARG A 359 1.98 5.62 2.52
N ILE A 360 1.39 5.27 1.38
CA ILE A 360 1.95 5.64 0.06
C ILE A 360 1.11 6.64 -0.74
N SER A 361 -0.04 7.06 -0.23
CA SER A 361 -0.88 8.11 -0.80
C SER A 361 -0.93 9.32 0.12
N ASP A 362 -1.39 10.45 -0.44
CA ASP A 362 -1.87 11.58 0.39
C ASP A 362 -3.05 11.14 1.28
N ASP A 363 -3.48 12.01 2.20
CA ASP A 363 -4.55 11.74 3.17
C ASP A 363 -5.88 11.59 2.47
N PHE A 364 -6.64 10.51 2.72
CA PHE A 364 -8.03 10.32 2.29
C PHE A 364 -8.92 11.46 2.81
N ASN A 365 -9.19 12.44 1.94
CA ASN A 365 -9.99 13.60 2.25
C ASN A 365 -11.06 13.80 1.16
N PRO A 366 -12.36 13.69 1.51
CA PRO A 366 -13.42 13.83 0.55
C PRO A 366 -13.55 15.27 0.00
N ASP A 367 -12.83 16.28 0.44
CA ASP A 367 -13.02 17.64 -0.11
C ASP A 367 -12.00 18.04 -1.17
N TYR A 368 -11.06 17.16 -1.47
CA TYR A 368 -10.09 17.42 -2.52
C TYR A 368 -10.72 17.23 -3.91
N PRO A 369 -10.34 18.06 -4.90
CA PRO A 369 -10.72 17.84 -6.30
C PRO A 369 -10.18 16.50 -6.82
N GLU A 370 -10.94 15.80 -7.66
CA GLU A 370 -10.54 14.52 -8.29
C GLU A 370 -10.04 13.47 -7.29
N ARG A 371 -10.50 13.56 -6.04
CA ARG A 371 -10.00 12.80 -4.90
C ARG A 371 -9.97 11.30 -5.15
N HIS A 372 -11.09 10.72 -5.56
CA HIS A 372 -11.25 9.27 -5.65
C HIS A 372 -10.32 8.67 -6.70
N THR A 373 -10.26 9.29 -7.89
CA THR A 373 -9.42 8.82 -9.00
C THR A 373 -7.92 9.04 -8.69
N ASN A 374 -7.58 10.15 -8.05
CA ASN A 374 -6.21 10.42 -7.59
C ASN A 374 -5.72 9.41 -6.55
N TYR A 375 -6.54 8.94 -5.60
CA TYR A 375 -6.11 7.89 -4.65
C TYR A 375 -5.72 6.59 -5.32
N ILE A 376 -6.48 6.17 -6.35
CA ILE A 376 -6.14 4.96 -7.08
C ILE A 376 -4.82 5.17 -7.79
N GLN A 377 -4.68 6.27 -8.52
CA GLN A 377 -3.43 6.57 -9.22
C GLN A 377 -2.24 6.62 -8.25
N TRP A 378 -2.33 7.37 -7.14
CA TRP A 378 -1.26 7.49 -6.17
C TRP A 378 -0.84 6.13 -5.63
N ASN A 379 -1.77 5.32 -5.12
CA ASN A 379 -1.42 4.01 -4.57
C ASN A 379 -0.86 3.06 -5.64
N VAL A 380 -1.52 2.98 -6.80
CA VAL A 380 -1.14 2.05 -7.87
C VAL A 380 0.21 2.42 -8.48
N TYR A 381 0.50 3.70 -8.73
CA TYR A 381 1.77 4.12 -9.31
C TYR A 381 2.91 4.17 -8.28
N GLN A 382 2.65 4.58 -7.03
CA GLN A 382 3.69 4.60 -6.00
C GLN A 382 4.22 3.20 -5.70
N SER A 383 3.37 2.19 -5.81
CA SER A 383 3.74 0.77 -5.66
C SER A 383 4.84 0.32 -6.66
N ILE A 384 5.01 0.99 -7.81
CA ILE A 384 6.05 0.65 -8.80
C ILE A 384 7.43 0.60 -8.13
N LEU A 385 7.68 1.53 -7.19
CA LEU A 385 8.86 1.50 -6.34
C LEU A 385 8.58 0.80 -5.00
N THR A 386 7.53 1.20 -4.29
CA THR A 386 7.38 0.85 -2.87
C THR A 386 7.08 -0.63 -2.64
N ALA A 387 6.50 -1.36 -3.61
CA ALA A 387 6.30 -2.81 -3.53
C ALA A 387 7.61 -3.62 -3.60
N HIS A 388 8.73 -2.98 -3.96
CA HIS A 388 10.06 -3.59 -3.97
C HIS A 388 10.90 -3.20 -2.75
N LEU A 389 10.40 -2.29 -1.91
CA LEU A 389 11.03 -1.88 -0.65
C LEU A 389 10.58 -2.79 0.51
N SER A 390 11.26 -2.68 1.64
CA SER A 390 10.99 -3.44 2.87
C SER A 390 9.85 -2.83 3.67
N PHE A 391 8.69 -2.63 3.02
CA PHE A 391 7.48 -2.04 3.60
C PHE A 391 6.27 -2.96 3.46
N VAL A 392 5.33 -2.79 4.39
CA VAL A 392 3.94 -3.20 4.22
C VAL A 392 3.16 -1.95 3.80
N LEU A 393 2.51 -1.97 2.63
CA LEU A 393 1.92 -0.76 2.07
C LEU A 393 0.55 -0.45 2.67
N ASP A 394 0.42 0.71 3.29
CA ASP A 394 -0.85 1.28 3.74
C ASP A 394 -1.45 2.12 2.59
N PHE A 395 -2.63 1.71 2.13
CA PHE A 395 -3.39 2.40 1.07
C PHE A 395 -4.37 3.45 1.63
N ASP A 396 -4.18 3.81 2.90
CA ASP A 396 -5.00 4.71 3.70
C ASP A 396 -6.39 4.16 4.04
N MET A 397 -7.03 4.81 5.01
CA MET A 397 -8.42 4.62 5.35
C MET A 397 -9.35 4.95 4.19
N PHE A 398 -10.60 4.50 4.29
CA PHE A 398 -11.67 4.87 3.38
C PHE A 398 -12.99 4.91 4.16
N ALA A 399 -14.02 5.47 3.54
CA ALA A 399 -15.37 5.40 4.07
C ALA A 399 -16.14 4.26 3.39
N SER A 400 -16.83 3.44 4.17
CA SER A 400 -17.77 2.43 3.68
C SER A 400 -19.12 3.03 3.26
N SER A 401 -19.41 4.27 3.62
CA SER A 401 -20.62 5.01 3.22
C SER A 401 -20.48 6.54 3.43
N PRO A 402 -21.35 7.38 2.83
CA PRO A 402 -22.39 7.07 1.84
C PRO A 402 -21.84 6.87 0.42
N ASP A 403 -22.73 6.55 -0.53
CA ASP A 403 -22.41 6.19 -1.93
C ASP A 403 -21.53 7.20 -2.67
N ASP A 404 -21.63 8.48 -2.33
CA ASP A 404 -20.86 9.58 -2.93
C ASP A 404 -19.38 9.57 -2.52
N LYS A 405 -18.99 8.75 -1.53
CA LYS A 405 -17.60 8.47 -1.16
C LYS A 405 -17.02 7.26 -1.91
N TRP A 406 -17.77 6.67 -2.85
CA TRP A 406 -17.37 5.53 -3.71
C TRP A 406 -16.81 4.34 -2.90
N PRO A 407 -17.59 3.77 -1.99
CA PRO A 407 -17.06 2.85 -1.00
C PRO A 407 -16.53 1.53 -1.62
N GLU A 408 -17.25 0.92 -2.56
CA GLU A 408 -16.79 -0.29 -3.26
C GLU A 408 -15.50 -0.06 -4.07
N TYR A 409 -15.36 1.13 -4.66
CA TYR A 409 -14.19 1.55 -5.43
C TYR A 409 -12.91 1.54 -4.58
N HIS A 410 -13.00 2.01 -3.34
CA HIS A 410 -11.89 2.01 -2.39
C HIS A 410 -11.71 0.68 -1.65
N ALA A 411 -12.80 0.01 -1.26
CA ALA A 411 -12.74 -1.30 -0.60
C ALA A 411 -12.01 -2.34 -1.46
N PHE A 412 -12.27 -2.33 -2.78
CA PHE A 412 -11.57 -3.22 -3.70
C PHE A 412 -10.06 -3.01 -3.66
N LEU A 413 -9.57 -1.76 -3.76
CA LEU A 413 -8.14 -1.49 -3.71
C LEU A 413 -7.52 -1.90 -2.36
N ARG A 414 -8.18 -1.62 -1.22
CA ARG A 414 -7.66 -2.00 0.12
C ARG A 414 -7.64 -3.53 0.33
N SER A 415 -8.47 -4.29 -0.36
CA SER A 415 -8.39 -5.76 -0.35
C SER A 415 -7.16 -6.31 -1.06
N LEU A 416 -6.49 -5.48 -1.87
CA LEU A 416 -5.31 -5.88 -2.64
C LEU A 416 -4.00 -5.40 -2.00
N THR A 417 -3.94 -5.31 -0.67
CA THR A 417 -2.70 -5.03 0.05
C THR A 417 -2.62 -5.81 1.37
N PRO A 418 -1.42 -6.24 1.82
CA PRO A 418 -1.24 -6.81 3.15
C PRO A 418 -1.38 -5.77 4.27
N GLY A 419 -1.40 -4.47 3.94
CA GLY A 419 -1.50 -3.38 4.90
C GLY A 419 -2.83 -3.29 5.67
N PRO A 420 -2.94 -2.32 6.58
CA PRO A 420 -4.15 -2.10 7.36
C PRO A 420 -5.34 -1.76 6.46
N THR A 421 -6.55 -2.16 6.90
CA THR A 421 -7.81 -1.75 6.29
C THR A 421 -8.60 -0.98 7.34
N LEU A 422 -8.55 0.35 7.25
CA LEU A 422 -9.15 1.25 8.25
C LEU A 422 -10.40 1.91 7.66
N LEU A 423 -11.52 1.79 8.34
CA LEU A 423 -12.72 2.58 8.07
C LEU A 423 -12.59 3.96 8.74
N SER A 424 -13.20 4.97 8.14
CA SER A 424 -13.30 6.31 8.72
C SER A 424 -14.69 6.89 8.54
N ASP A 425 -15.71 6.05 8.72
CA ASP A 425 -17.13 6.40 8.68
C ASP A 425 -17.50 7.29 9.86
N ALA A 426 -18.37 8.27 9.65
CA ALA A 426 -18.89 9.07 10.74
C ALA A 426 -19.89 8.25 11.60
N PRO A 427 -20.11 8.56 12.88
CA PRO A 427 -21.01 7.80 13.75
C PRO A 427 -22.46 7.68 13.24
N HIS A 428 -22.87 8.58 12.35
CA HIS A 428 -24.21 8.66 11.78
C HIS A 428 -24.31 8.06 10.37
N ASP A 429 -23.18 7.63 9.79
CA ASP A 429 -23.17 6.99 8.47
C ASP A 429 -23.80 5.58 8.59
N GLU A 430 -24.68 5.22 7.65
CA GLU A 430 -25.29 3.89 7.64
C GLU A 430 -24.24 2.82 7.28
N THR A 431 -24.30 1.67 7.95
CA THR A 431 -23.39 0.56 7.66
C THR A 431 -23.74 -0.14 6.35
N ASP A 432 -22.81 -0.17 5.39
CA ASP A 432 -22.95 -1.01 4.18
C ASP A 432 -22.58 -2.47 4.49
N TRP A 433 -23.58 -3.26 4.89
CA TRP A 433 -23.42 -4.68 5.19
C TRP A 433 -23.02 -5.53 3.99
N VAL A 434 -23.38 -5.12 2.76
CA VAL A 434 -23.03 -5.87 1.55
C VAL A 434 -21.54 -5.72 1.27
N LEU A 435 -21.02 -4.50 1.37
CA LEU A 435 -19.59 -4.23 1.26
C LEU A 435 -18.81 -4.95 2.36
N LEU A 436 -19.25 -4.89 3.61
CA LEU A 436 -18.57 -5.56 4.72
C LEU A 436 -18.53 -7.08 4.55
N ASP A 437 -19.60 -7.69 4.04
CA ASP A 437 -19.60 -9.10 3.70
C ASP A 437 -18.61 -9.41 2.56
N ARG A 438 -18.53 -8.57 1.52
CA ARG A 438 -17.53 -8.75 0.45
C ARG A 438 -16.09 -8.56 0.93
N LEU A 439 -15.88 -7.71 1.92
CA LEU A 439 -14.55 -7.33 2.43
C LEU A 439 -14.03 -8.33 3.48
N THR A 440 -14.91 -8.98 4.24
CA THR A 440 -14.51 -9.78 5.41
C THR A 440 -14.98 -11.24 5.33
N SER A 441 -14.33 -12.11 6.09
CA SER A 441 -14.75 -13.49 6.29
C SER A 441 -14.27 -13.98 7.66
N LYS A 442 -14.96 -15.00 8.18
CA LYS A 442 -14.48 -15.73 9.36
C LYS A 442 -13.30 -16.61 8.97
N VAL A 443 -12.42 -16.86 9.93
CA VAL A 443 -11.37 -17.87 9.83
C VAL A 443 -11.64 -19.01 10.82
N LYS A 444 -10.88 -20.11 10.75
CA LYS A 444 -11.09 -21.30 11.62
C LYS A 444 -11.15 -21.02 13.13
N SER A 445 -10.48 -19.96 13.60
CA SER A 445 -10.53 -19.53 15.01
C SER A 445 -11.86 -18.88 15.41
N GLY A 446 -12.73 -18.58 14.45
CA GLY A 446 -13.97 -17.83 14.62
C GLY A 446 -13.80 -16.31 14.53
N ALA A 447 -12.57 -15.79 14.42
CA ALA A 447 -12.32 -14.37 14.24
C ALA A 447 -12.74 -13.90 12.84
N THR A 448 -13.25 -12.67 12.74
CA THR A 448 -13.51 -12.02 11.46
C THR A 448 -12.25 -11.30 10.99
N LYS A 449 -11.80 -11.58 9.77
CA LYS A 449 -10.62 -10.98 9.13
C LYS A 449 -11.01 -10.39 7.78
N VAL A 450 -10.22 -9.44 7.29
CA VAL A 450 -10.34 -8.89 5.93
C VAL A 450 -9.80 -9.92 4.94
N VAL A 451 -10.54 -10.19 3.86
CA VAL A 451 -10.09 -11.06 2.77
C VAL A 451 -9.18 -10.24 1.87
N LYS A 452 -7.87 -10.32 2.14
CA LYS A 452 -6.86 -9.53 1.44
C LYS A 452 -5.62 -10.31 1.00
N THR A 453 -4.89 -9.76 0.03
CA THR A 453 -3.71 -10.38 -0.56
C THR A 453 -2.44 -10.20 0.28
N ASP A 454 -1.50 -11.15 0.19
CA ASP A 454 -0.22 -11.10 0.92
C ASP A 454 0.82 -10.18 0.28
N THR A 455 0.61 -9.78 -0.98
CA THR A 455 1.42 -8.78 -1.68
C THR A 455 0.54 -7.64 -2.16
N PRO A 456 1.06 -6.39 -2.18
CA PRO A 456 0.29 -5.24 -2.62
C PRO A 456 0.06 -5.24 -4.13
N ALA A 457 -1.08 -4.68 -4.54
CA ALA A 457 -1.37 -4.35 -5.92
C ALA A 457 -0.32 -3.39 -6.47
N SER A 458 0.08 -3.62 -7.72
CA SER A 458 0.99 -2.70 -8.41
C SER A 458 0.58 -2.43 -9.84
N ALA A 459 0.94 -1.26 -10.36
CA ALA A 459 0.69 -0.90 -11.75
C ALA A 459 1.26 -1.97 -12.70
N LEU A 460 0.48 -2.37 -13.71
CA LEU A 460 0.94 -3.32 -14.73
C LEU A 460 2.14 -2.74 -15.51
N PRO A 461 3.30 -3.43 -15.56
CA PRO A 461 4.50 -2.97 -16.24
C PRO A 461 4.31 -2.52 -17.68
N GLY A 462 3.59 -3.28 -18.50
CA GLY A 462 3.28 -2.92 -19.88
C GLY A 462 2.40 -1.66 -20.03
N ARG A 463 1.91 -1.09 -18.92
CA ARG A 463 1.01 0.07 -18.89
C ARG A 463 1.57 1.26 -18.10
N TRP A 464 2.76 1.16 -17.50
CA TRP A 464 3.34 2.21 -16.65
C TRP A 464 3.37 3.60 -17.30
N PHE A 465 3.62 3.68 -18.61
CA PHE A 465 3.82 4.95 -19.32
C PHE A 465 2.52 5.49 -19.96
N ARG A 466 1.34 5.02 -19.56
CA ARG A 466 0.04 5.54 -19.99
C ARG A 466 -0.29 6.85 -19.27
N ASP A 467 -0.49 7.92 -20.01
CA ASP A 467 -0.86 9.26 -19.52
C ASP A 467 -2.29 9.68 -19.92
N ASP A 468 -3.02 8.83 -20.64
CA ASP A 468 -4.40 9.01 -21.09
C ASP A 468 -5.46 8.49 -20.08
N VAL A 469 -5.02 7.96 -18.93
CA VAL A 469 -5.87 7.26 -17.93
C VAL A 469 -6.64 8.19 -16.98
N GLN A 470 -6.39 9.49 -17.05
CA GLN A 470 -7.07 10.52 -16.23
C GLN A 470 -7.66 11.66 -17.08
N ASP A 471 -7.76 11.46 -18.40
CA ASP A 471 -8.28 12.47 -19.32
C ASP A 471 -9.77 12.79 -19.08
N MET A 472 -10.24 13.85 -19.73
CA MET A 472 -11.64 14.30 -19.69
C MET A 472 -12.56 13.53 -20.64
N VAL A 473 -12.02 12.62 -21.46
CA VAL A 473 -12.71 11.85 -22.50
C VAL A 473 -12.56 10.35 -22.28
N ASP A 474 -13.37 9.55 -22.96
CA ASP A 474 -13.28 8.09 -22.92
C ASP A 474 -11.84 7.61 -23.23
N GLY A 475 -11.33 6.69 -22.43
CA GLY A 475 -9.97 6.18 -22.56
C GLY A 475 -9.74 4.89 -21.76
N PRO A 476 -8.48 4.50 -21.51
CA PRO A 476 -8.15 3.27 -20.79
C PRO A 476 -8.38 3.38 -19.27
N ALA A 477 -8.55 2.23 -18.62
CA ALA A 477 -8.60 2.16 -17.16
C ALA A 477 -7.20 2.23 -16.54
N ILE A 478 -7.09 2.71 -15.30
CA ILE A 478 -5.93 2.36 -14.46
C ILE A 478 -6.07 0.90 -14.07
N MET A 479 -5.02 0.11 -14.31
CA MET A 479 -4.99 -1.32 -13.96
C MET A 479 -3.84 -1.64 -13.01
N ALA A 480 -4.15 -2.44 -12.00
CA ALA A 480 -3.18 -2.94 -11.03
C ALA A 480 -3.29 -4.45 -10.91
N TYR A 481 -2.18 -5.13 -10.65
CA TYR A 481 -2.13 -6.58 -10.54
C TYR A 481 -1.64 -7.04 -9.17
N VAL A 482 -2.12 -8.22 -8.77
CA VAL A 482 -1.56 -9.01 -7.67
C VAL A 482 -1.31 -10.42 -8.17
N TYR A 483 -0.06 -10.89 -8.07
CA TYR A 483 0.29 -12.28 -8.36
C TYR A 483 0.14 -13.13 -7.09
N VAL A 484 -0.58 -14.25 -7.18
CA VAL A 484 -0.74 -15.22 -6.10
C VAL A 484 -0.10 -16.55 -6.53
N PRO A 485 1.21 -16.74 -6.28
CA PRO A 485 1.95 -17.88 -6.82
C PRO A 485 1.39 -19.22 -6.36
N GLU A 486 0.97 -19.33 -5.11
CA GLU A 486 0.43 -20.54 -4.50
C GLU A 486 -0.95 -20.90 -5.05
N ALA A 487 -1.70 -19.92 -5.55
CA ALA A 487 -2.95 -20.15 -6.26
C ALA A 487 -2.74 -20.43 -7.76
N HIS A 488 -1.50 -20.28 -8.25
CA HIS A 488 -1.16 -20.34 -9.67
C HIS A 488 -1.98 -19.37 -10.53
N GLY A 489 -2.24 -18.18 -10.01
CA GLY A 489 -3.08 -17.18 -10.66
C GLY A 489 -2.74 -15.75 -10.24
N SER A 490 -3.50 -14.80 -10.79
CA SER A 490 -3.40 -13.37 -10.47
C SER A 490 -4.77 -12.71 -10.46
N ILE A 491 -4.84 -11.57 -9.79
CA ILE A 491 -5.96 -10.63 -9.86
C ILE A 491 -5.47 -9.41 -10.64
N ILE A 492 -6.23 -8.95 -11.63
CA ILE A 492 -6.02 -7.66 -12.29
C ILE A 492 -7.23 -6.78 -11.98
N GLY A 493 -7.06 -5.78 -11.11
CA GLY A 493 -8.07 -4.77 -10.87
C GLY A 493 -8.03 -3.65 -11.91
N ALA A 494 -9.19 -3.07 -12.21
CA ALA A 494 -9.37 -1.96 -13.13
C ALA A 494 -10.31 -0.91 -12.52
N TRP A 495 -9.93 0.36 -12.67
CA TRP A 495 -10.69 1.51 -12.16
C TRP A 495 -10.84 2.55 -13.25
N ASN A 496 -12.05 3.12 -13.38
CA ASN A 496 -12.20 4.35 -14.13
C ASN A 496 -11.59 5.50 -13.31
N CYS A 497 -10.52 6.11 -13.83
CA CYS A 497 -9.82 7.23 -13.20
C CYS A 497 -9.87 8.51 -14.04
N HIS A 498 -10.69 8.56 -15.09
CA HIS A 498 -10.97 9.77 -15.83
C HIS A 498 -11.55 10.85 -14.92
N SER A 499 -11.38 12.12 -15.29
CA SER A 499 -11.76 13.25 -14.44
C SER A 499 -13.19 13.09 -13.92
N ASP A 500 -13.36 13.23 -12.60
CA ASP A 500 -14.67 13.15 -11.95
C ASP A 500 -15.59 14.33 -12.27
N THR A 501 -15.12 15.28 -13.09
CA THR A 501 -15.91 16.39 -13.63
C THR A 501 -16.67 16.03 -14.91
N THR A 502 -16.41 14.85 -15.50
CA THR A 502 -17.10 14.34 -16.69
C THR A 502 -17.75 12.98 -16.41
N ASP A 503 -18.49 12.45 -17.40
CA ASP A 503 -19.03 11.10 -17.40
C ASP A 503 -18.23 10.17 -18.35
N ALA A 504 -16.94 10.47 -18.54
CA ALA A 504 -16.05 9.69 -19.39
C ALA A 504 -16.00 8.22 -18.94
N TRP A 505 -16.01 7.33 -19.91
CA TRP A 505 -15.93 5.88 -19.70
C TRP A 505 -14.49 5.40 -19.80
N ALA A 506 -14.09 4.54 -18.88
CA ALA A 506 -12.93 3.71 -19.11
C ALA A 506 -13.33 2.50 -19.97
N ARG A 507 -12.82 2.44 -21.20
CA ARG A 507 -13.01 1.35 -22.16
C ARG A 507 -11.64 0.77 -22.52
N ASP A 508 -11.41 -0.47 -22.12
CA ASP A 508 -10.10 -1.11 -22.29
C ASP A 508 -10.26 -2.61 -22.63
N HIS A 509 -9.15 -3.25 -22.97
CA HIS A 509 -9.07 -4.69 -23.20
C HIS A 509 -7.90 -5.26 -22.41
N ILE A 510 -8.07 -6.46 -21.86
CA ILE A 510 -6.95 -7.24 -21.32
C ILE A 510 -6.11 -7.72 -22.50
N ARG A 511 -4.79 -7.50 -22.45
CA ARG A 511 -3.83 -7.91 -23.47
C ARG A 511 -3.07 -9.14 -23.01
N LEU A 512 -2.48 -9.87 -23.96
CA LEU A 512 -1.59 -10.99 -23.64
C LEU A 512 -0.45 -10.55 -22.70
N GLN A 513 0.13 -9.37 -22.93
CA GLN A 513 1.17 -8.81 -22.06
C GLN A 513 0.68 -8.59 -20.62
N ASP A 514 -0.57 -8.19 -20.41
CA ASP A 514 -1.12 -7.99 -19.05
C ASP A 514 -1.19 -9.32 -18.27
N ILE A 515 -1.45 -10.42 -18.97
CA ILE A 515 -1.43 -11.78 -18.40
C ILE A 515 0.01 -12.17 -18.03
N HIS A 516 0.96 -12.00 -18.95
CA HIS A 516 2.38 -12.26 -18.70
C HIS A 516 2.91 -11.48 -17.50
N ASP A 517 2.58 -10.19 -17.45
CA ASP A 517 2.97 -9.28 -16.39
C ASP A 517 2.34 -9.68 -15.06
N SER A 518 1.02 -9.93 -15.04
CA SER A 518 0.31 -10.26 -13.81
C SER A 518 0.69 -11.61 -13.20
N LEU A 519 1.07 -12.59 -14.04
CA LEU A 519 1.59 -13.88 -13.60
C LEU A 519 3.11 -13.87 -13.37
N LYS A 520 3.79 -12.75 -13.66
CA LYS A 520 5.25 -12.60 -13.61
C LYS A 520 6.00 -13.64 -14.46
N ARG A 521 5.47 -14.00 -15.64
CA ARG A 521 6.02 -15.03 -16.55
C ARG A 521 6.42 -14.48 -17.91
N GLY A 522 7.56 -14.94 -18.43
CA GLY A 522 8.02 -14.62 -19.79
C GLY A 522 7.24 -15.36 -20.87
N GLN A 523 6.81 -16.59 -20.59
CA GLN A 523 6.05 -17.44 -21.50
C GLN A 523 4.90 -18.10 -20.72
N LEU A 524 3.76 -18.30 -21.39
CA LEU A 524 2.62 -19.06 -20.88
C LEU A 524 2.65 -20.45 -21.51
N ASP A 525 3.07 -21.45 -20.75
CA ASP A 525 3.10 -22.85 -21.20
C ASP A 525 1.82 -23.62 -20.86
N ASP A 526 0.97 -23.02 -20.02
CA ASP A 526 -0.29 -23.58 -19.54
C ASP A 526 -1.48 -22.84 -20.18
N GLU A 527 -2.66 -23.47 -20.17
CA GLU A 527 -3.95 -22.83 -20.47
C GLU A 527 -4.44 -22.04 -19.24
N TYR A 528 -5.05 -20.87 -19.47
CA TYR A 528 -5.59 -20.02 -18.41
C TYR A 528 -7.04 -19.64 -18.69
N VAL A 529 -7.80 -19.43 -17.61
CA VAL A 529 -9.11 -18.77 -17.62
C VAL A 529 -8.95 -17.34 -17.15
N ILE A 530 -9.52 -16.40 -17.89
CA ILE A 530 -9.80 -15.04 -17.43
C ILE A 530 -11.27 -15.00 -17.02
N TRP A 531 -11.55 -14.58 -15.79
CA TRP A 531 -12.90 -14.46 -15.26
C TRP A 531 -13.21 -13.02 -14.86
N GLY A 532 -14.33 -12.46 -15.32
CA GLY A 532 -14.75 -11.10 -15.00
C GLY A 532 -15.24 -10.91 -13.56
N MET A 533 -14.62 -9.96 -12.86
CA MET A 533 -15.06 -9.49 -11.55
C MET A 533 -16.03 -8.31 -11.73
N ASN A 534 -17.33 -8.62 -11.85
CA ASN A 534 -18.40 -7.63 -11.93
C ASN A 534 -18.71 -7.06 -10.54
N LEU A 535 -17.92 -6.07 -10.09
CA LEU A 535 -18.16 -5.32 -8.86
C LEU A 535 -19.23 -4.24 -9.11
N LYS A 536 -18.82 -3.03 -9.50
CA LYS A 536 -19.69 -1.94 -9.94
C LYS A 536 -19.27 -1.60 -11.38
N GLY A 537 -19.92 -2.20 -12.37
CA GLY A 537 -19.59 -2.04 -13.80
C GLY A 537 -19.77 -3.33 -14.60
N LYS A 538 -19.41 -3.31 -15.89
CA LYS A 538 -19.53 -4.48 -16.78
C LYS A 538 -18.16 -4.95 -17.27
N THR A 539 -17.82 -6.18 -16.91
CA THR A 539 -16.75 -6.96 -17.54
C THR A 539 -17.37 -8.10 -18.34
N ASP A 540 -16.67 -8.58 -19.36
CA ASP A 540 -17.05 -9.83 -20.03
C ASP A 540 -17.13 -11.00 -19.04
N GLY A 541 -17.87 -12.06 -19.39
CA GLY A 541 -18.08 -13.18 -18.49
C GLY A 541 -16.79 -13.93 -18.19
N TYR A 542 -16.16 -14.48 -19.23
CA TYR A 542 -14.89 -15.19 -19.16
C TYR A 542 -14.22 -15.25 -20.54
N ALA A 543 -12.91 -15.51 -20.58
CA ALA A 543 -12.17 -15.89 -21.78
C ALA A 543 -11.21 -17.05 -21.48
N LEU A 544 -10.97 -17.90 -22.48
CA LEU A 544 -9.93 -18.93 -22.43
C LEU A 544 -8.69 -18.43 -23.16
N VAL A 545 -7.52 -18.65 -22.56
CA VAL A 545 -6.24 -18.23 -23.12
C VAL A 545 -5.37 -19.47 -23.29
N GLN A 546 -5.17 -19.86 -24.54
CA GLN A 546 -4.20 -20.89 -24.89
C GLN A 546 -2.79 -20.31 -24.96
N PRO A 547 -1.75 -21.15 -24.82
CA PRO A 547 -0.36 -20.75 -25.08
C PRO A 547 -0.20 -20.03 -26.43
N GLY A 548 0.22 -18.76 -26.38
CA GLY A 548 0.47 -17.93 -27.56
C GLY A 548 -0.73 -17.22 -28.17
N GLU A 549 -1.94 -17.39 -27.61
CA GLU A 549 -3.14 -16.70 -28.07
C GLU A 549 -3.40 -15.42 -27.26
N SER A 550 -3.83 -14.36 -27.94
CA SER A 550 -4.28 -13.14 -27.26
C SER A 550 -5.69 -13.33 -26.70
N PRO A 551 -5.94 -12.89 -25.45
CA PRO A 551 -7.31 -12.86 -24.93
C PRO A 551 -8.18 -11.88 -25.72
N ASP A 552 -9.46 -12.21 -25.86
CA ASP A 552 -10.50 -11.27 -26.23
C ASP A 552 -11.36 -11.02 -25.00
N PHE A 553 -11.05 -9.96 -24.25
CA PHE A 553 -11.74 -9.62 -23.00
C PHE A 553 -11.76 -8.11 -22.80
N SER A 554 -12.95 -7.53 -22.86
CA SER A 554 -13.21 -6.10 -22.72
C SER A 554 -13.58 -5.70 -21.29
N ILE A 555 -13.22 -4.47 -20.93
CA ILE A 555 -13.55 -3.82 -19.67
C ILE A 555 -14.23 -2.50 -19.99
N GLN A 556 -15.42 -2.29 -19.42
CA GLN A 556 -16.19 -1.05 -19.58
C GLN A 556 -16.68 -0.57 -18.21
N LEU A 557 -16.14 0.56 -17.76
CA LEU A 557 -16.41 1.13 -16.45
C LEU A 557 -16.86 2.59 -16.63
N ALA A 558 -18.07 2.89 -16.16
CA ALA A 558 -18.56 4.27 -16.06
C ALA A 558 -17.87 5.02 -14.90
N LYS A 559 -18.28 6.26 -14.66
CA LYS A 559 -17.80 7.04 -13.51
C LYS A 559 -18.10 6.31 -12.20
N SER A 560 -17.18 6.38 -11.23
CA SER A 560 -17.26 5.68 -9.92
C SER A 560 -17.20 4.15 -9.98
N GLU A 561 -17.01 3.58 -11.16
CA GLU A 561 -17.02 2.13 -11.37
C GLU A 561 -15.62 1.53 -11.28
N CYS A 562 -15.57 0.30 -10.76
CA CYS A 562 -14.38 -0.53 -10.70
C CYS A 562 -14.76 -1.99 -10.96
N GLY A 563 -13.79 -2.76 -11.42
CA GLY A 563 -13.96 -4.18 -11.69
C GLY A 563 -12.60 -4.80 -11.93
N GLY A 564 -12.55 -5.92 -12.62
CA GLY A 564 -11.27 -6.55 -12.92
C GLY A 564 -11.44 -7.96 -13.42
N VAL A 565 -10.36 -8.71 -13.38
CA VAL A 565 -10.35 -10.13 -13.75
C VAL A 565 -9.55 -10.97 -12.78
N VAL A 566 -9.98 -12.21 -12.61
CA VAL A 566 -9.17 -13.30 -12.08
C VAL A 566 -8.55 -14.04 -13.25
N VAL A 567 -7.22 -14.18 -13.25
CA VAL A 567 -6.49 -15.04 -14.19
C VAL A 567 -6.09 -16.30 -13.43
N SER A 568 -6.56 -17.46 -13.88
CA SER A 568 -6.34 -18.73 -13.18
C SER A 568 -5.85 -19.82 -14.12
N LYS A 569 -4.85 -20.59 -13.69
CA LYS A 569 -4.35 -21.76 -14.40
C LYS A 569 -5.46 -22.82 -14.56
N VAL A 570 -5.52 -23.44 -15.73
CA VAL A 570 -6.31 -24.65 -15.97
C VAL A 570 -5.52 -25.89 -15.58
N TRP A 571 -6.13 -26.72 -14.74
CA TRP A 571 -5.59 -27.98 -14.26
C TRP A 571 -6.24 -29.16 -14.99
N GLN A 572 -5.50 -30.26 -15.09
CA GLN A 572 -5.99 -31.53 -15.60
C GLN A 572 -6.21 -32.50 -14.44
N ILE A 573 -7.46 -32.85 -14.16
CA ILE A 573 -7.85 -33.83 -13.12
C ILE A 573 -8.82 -34.86 -13.70
N GLY A 574 -8.53 -36.15 -13.56
CA GLY A 574 -9.39 -37.22 -14.11
C GLY A 574 -9.65 -37.11 -15.62
N GLY A 575 -8.72 -36.54 -16.39
CA GLY A 575 -8.89 -36.27 -17.83
C GLY A 575 -9.78 -35.07 -18.17
N ARG A 576 -10.03 -34.18 -17.20
CA ARG A 576 -10.90 -32.99 -17.34
C ARG A 576 -10.16 -31.72 -16.96
N ARG A 577 -10.56 -30.62 -17.59
CA ARG A 577 -10.03 -29.27 -17.42
C ARG A 577 -10.80 -28.50 -16.37
N VAL A 578 -10.10 -28.07 -15.32
CA VAL A 578 -10.68 -27.36 -14.18
C VAL A 578 -9.82 -26.15 -13.80
N ALA A 579 -10.43 -24.98 -13.66
CA ALA A 579 -9.77 -23.76 -13.18
C ALA A 579 -10.32 -23.33 -11.81
N VAL A 580 -9.46 -22.81 -10.94
CA VAL A 580 -9.86 -22.31 -9.61
C VAL A 580 -10.07 -20.81 -9.67
N LEU A 581 -11.33 -20.37 -9.62
CA LEU A 581 -11.68 -18.94 -9.67
C LEU A 581 -11.62 -18.28 -8.29
N GLY A 582 -11.64 -19.09 -7.23
CA GLY A 582 -11.50 -18.64 -5.84
C GLY A 582 -12.81 -18.15 -5.23
N MET A 583 -12.70 -17.22 -4.27
CA MET A 583 -13.81 -16.65 -3.50
C MET A 583 -14.48 -15.51 -4.28
N LEU A 584 -15.31 -15.85 -5.27
CA LEU A 584 -15.90 -14.85 -6.19
C LEU A 584 -16.84 -13.84 -5.50
N GLU A 585 -17.36 -14.14 -4.30
CA GLU A 585 -18.11 -13.15 -3.51
C GLU A 585 -17.23 -12.15 -2.75
N LYS A 586 -15.90 -12.29 -2.79
CA LYS A 586 -14.96 -11.42 -2.08
C LYS A 586 -14.19 -10.53 -3.06
N TYR A 587 -13.72 -9.37 -2.58
CA TYR A 587 -12.95 -8.43 -3.39
C TYR A 587 -11.59 -8.98 -3.84
N ALA A 588 -11.01 -9.92 -3.10
CA ALA A 588 -9.76 -10.59 -3.46
C ALA A 588 -9.97 -12.11 -3.58
N PRO A 589 -10.51 -12.61 -4.71
CA PRO A 589 -10.93 -14.02 -4.84
C PRO A 589 -9.82 -15.05 -4.62
N LEU A 590 -8.58 -14.69 -4.96
CA LEU A 590 -7.41 -15.56 -4.81
C LEU A 590 -6.65 -15.35 -3.50
N ALA A 591 -7.12 -14.46 -2.62
CA ALA A 591 -6.42 -14.13 -1.38
C ALA A 591 -6.07 -15.39 -0.56
N ARG A 592 -4.76 -15.61 -0.36
CA ARG A 592 -4.20 -16.68 0.47
C ARG A 592 -4.62 -18.10 0.08
N LEU A 593 -5.05 -18.31 -1.16
CA LEU A 593 -5.35 -19.65 -1.66
C LEU A 593 -4.06 -20.40 -1.99
N ARG A 594 -4.04 -21.70 -1.70
CA ARG A 594 -3.00 -22.62 -2.16
C ARG A 594 -3.66 -23.73 -2.96
N VAL A 595 -3.21 -23.96 -4.18
CA VAL A 595 -3.81 -24.92 -5.11
C VAL A 595 -2.74 -25.92 -5.54
N ALA A 596 -3.04 -27.22 -5.41
CA ALA A 596 -2.14 -28.29 -5.83
C ALA A 596 -2.92 -29.52 -6.28
N ILE A 597 -2.26 -30.41 -7.02
CA ILE A 597 -2.76 -31.77 -7.28
C ILE A 597 -2.16 -32.71 -6.24
N GLN A 598 -3.00 -33.48 -5.56
CA GLN A 598 -2.57 -34.51 -4.61
C GLN A 598 -3.38 -35.79 -4.79
N ALA A 599 -2.68 -36.90 -5.09
CA ALA A 599 -3.30 -38.20 -5.35
C ALA A 599 -4.36 -38.17 -6.48
N GLY A 600 -4.19 -37.29 -7.47
CA GLY A 600 -5.13 -37.14 -8.59
C GLY A 600 -6.30 -36.18 -8.34
N ASP A 601 -6.47 -35.71 -7.10
CA ASP A 601 -7.47 -34.70 -6.75
C ASP A 601 -6.90 -33.30 -6.80
N LEU A 602 -7.76 -32.31 -7.03
CA LEU A 602 -7.45 -30.90 -6.85
C LEU A 602 -7.65 -30.53 -5.37
N VAL A 603 -6.59 -30.07 -4.72
CA VAL A 603 -6.60 -29.64 -3.31
C VAL A 603 -6.42 -28.14 -3.23
N ILE A 604 -7.32 -27.49 -2.50
CA ILE A 604 -7.38 -26.03 -2.32
C ILE A 604 -7.38 -25.75 -0.82
N ASP A 605 -6.34 -25.10 -0.31
CA ASP A 605 -6.29 -24.61 1.06
C ASP A 605 -6.71 -23.13 1.11
N THR A 606 -7.61 -22.78 2.03
CA THR A 606 -8.04 -21.39 2.27
C THR A 606 -8.14 -21.12 3.78
N PRO A 607 -7.72 -19.95 4.29
CA PRO A 607 -7.93 -19.60 5.69
C PRO A 607 -9.35 -19.10 5.96
N TYR A 608 -10.11 -18.77 4.91
CA TYR A 608 -11.39 -18.08 5.00
C TYR A 608 -12.58 -19.02 4.85
N GLU A 609 -13.63 -18.75 5.63
CA GLU A 609 -14.93 -19.40 5.53
C GLU A 609 -15.76 -18.74 4.40
N ALA A 610 -15.28 -18.85 3.17
CA ALA A 610 -15.90 -18.29 1.97
C ALA A 610 -16.02 -19.36 0.88
N ALA A 611 -17.04 -19.24 0.02
CA ALA A 611 -17.30 -20.23 -1.01
C ALA A 611 -16.19 -20.22 -2.08
N ILE A 612 -15.56 -21.37 -2.27
CA ILE A 612 -14.56 -21.55 -3.34
C ILE A 612 -15.28 -21.99 -4.60
N THR A 613 -15.12 -21.22 -5.66
CA THR A 613 -15.67 -21.51 -6.98
C THR A 613 -14.60 -22.08 -7.90
N VAL A 614 -14.92 -23.18 -8.56
CA VAL A 614 -14.15 -23.76 -9.65
C VAL A 614 -14.97 -23.77 -10.93
N MET A 615 -14.29 -23.61 -12.06
CA MET A 615 -14.88 -23.69 -13.40
C MET A 615 -14.44 -24.99 -14.05
N VAL A 616 -15.39 -25.73 -14.61
CA VAL A 616 -15.13 -26.94 -15.38
C VAL A 616 -15.39 -26.66 -16.85
N LEU A 617 -14.38 -26.90 -17.68
CA LEU A 617 -14.38 -26.52 -19.09
C LEU A 617 -14.92 -27.59 -20.04
N ASP A 618 -15.16 -28.80 -19.56
CA ASP A 618 -15.67 -29.91 -20.36
C ASP A 618 -17.13 -30.24 -20.02
N SER A 619 -17.90 -30.62 -21.04
CA SER A 619 -19.30 -31.02 -20.87
C SER A 619 -19.41 -32.36 -20.10
N GLU A 620 -20.45 -32.46 -19.28
CA GLU A 620 -20.77 -33.62 -18.43
C GLU A 620 -19.68 -34.01 -17.43
N PHE A 621 -19.54 -33.21 -16.37
CA PHE A 621 -18.67 -33.51 -15.24
C PHE A 621 -19.40 -33.34 -13.92
N HIS A 622 -19.29 -34.33 -13.03
CA HIS A 622 -19.84 -34.30 -11.69
C HIS A 622 -18.69 -34.29 -10.72
N ILE A 623 -18.44 -33.16 -10.06
CA ILE A 623 -17.42 -33.15 -9.01
C ILE A 623 -18.01 -33.61 -7.68
N LYS A 624 -17.18 -34.34 -6.92
CA LYS A 624 -17.37 -34.52 -5.49
C LYS A 624 -16.41 -33.59 -4.76
N ALA A 625 -16.84 -33.03 -3.64
CA ALA A 625 -15.99 -32.23 -2.80
C ALA A 625 -16.02 -32.73 -1.36
N SER A 626 -14.87 -32.61 -0.69
CA SER A 626 -14.78 -32.75 0.76
C SER A 626 -14.01 -31.57 1.35
N ILE A 627 -14.28 -31.27 2.61
CA ILE A 627 -13.60 -30.22 3.37
C ILE A 627 -13.11 -30.85 4.66
N ASP A 628 -11.80 -30.76 4.91
CA ASP A 628 -11.13 -31.43 6.02
C ASP A 628 -11.51 -32.93 6.12
N GLY A 629 -11.67 -33.58 4.95
CA GLY A 629 -12.03 -34.99 4.81
C GLY A 629 -13.53 -35.31 4.91
N GLN A 630 -14.39 -34.34 5.21
CA GLN A 630 -15.85 -34.54 5.25
C GLN A 630 -16.49 -34.19 3.92
N VAL A 631 -17.28 -35.11 3.35
CA VAL A 631 -18.00 -34.87 2.08
C VAL A 631 -19.03 -33.76 2.27
N VAL A 632 -19.03 -32.80 1.34
CA VAL A 632 -19.93 -31.64 1.38
C VAL A 632 -20.78 -31.53 0.12
N LYS A 633 -21.84 -30.74 0.23
CA LYS A 633 -22.68 -30.40 -0.93
C LYS A 633 -21.93 -29.46 -1.86
N VAL A 634 -21.99 -29.77 -3.16
CA VAL A 634 -21.49 -28.91 -4.22
C VAL A 634 -22.67 -28.22 -4.90
N TYR A 635 -22.55 -26.92 -5.13
CA TYR A 635 -23.56 -26.13 -5.83
C TYR A 635 -23.13 -25.92 -7.28
N ARG A 636 -23.96 -26.36 -8.23
CA ARG A 636 -23.70 -26.22 -9.67
C ARG A 636 -24.49 -25.05 -10.25
N ARG A 637 -23.82 -24.22 -11.05
CA ARG A 637 -24.44 -23.17 -11.87
C ARG A 637 -23.91 -23.27 -13.29
N GLU A 638 -24.81 -23.38 -14.26
CA GLU A 638 -24.45 -23.38 -15.68
C GLU A 638 -24.18 -21.95 -16.17
N ILE A 639 -23.17 -21.77 -17.03
CA ILE A 639 -22.86 -20.48 -17.66
C ILE A 639 -23.15 -20.57 -19.15
N GLY A 640 -24.02 -19.67 -19.64
CA GLY A 640 -24.29 -19.52 -21.08
C GLY A 640 -24.96 -20.74 -21.70
N GLN A 641 -24.84 -20.88 -23.03
CA GLN A 641 -25.41 -21.99 -23.80
C GLN A 641 -24.38 -23.09 -24.15
N SER A 642 -23.15 -23.01 -23.63
CA SER A 642 -21.99 -23.82 -24.04
C SER A 642 -21.71 -25.05 -23.15
N GLY A 643 -22.57 -25.34 -22.16
CA GLY A 643 -22.40 -26.50 -21.28
C GLY A 643 -21.29 -26.36 -20.23
N LEU A 644 -20.77 -25.14 -20.01
CA LEU A 644 -19.80 -24.81 -18.98
C LEU A 644 -20.44 -24.70 -17.60
N ASN A 645 -19.74 -25.18 -16.58
CA ASN A 645 -20.30 -25.26 -15.23
C ASN A 645 -19.37 -24.65 -14.19
N LEU A 646 -19.93 -23.77 -13.36
CA LEU A 646 -19.34 -23.38 -12.09
C LEU A 646 -19.81 -24.34 -11.02
N PHE A 647 -18.86 -24.69 -10.16
CA PHE A 647 -19.15 -25.41 -8.95
C PHE A 647 -18.61 -24.64 -7.76
N SER A 648 -19.47 -24.35 -6.80
CA SER A 648 -19.10 -23.68 -5.57
C SER A 648 -19.18 -24.65 -4.39
N VAL A 649 -18.11 -24.64 -3.59
CA VAL A 649 -17.97 -25.44 -2.37
C VAL A 649 -17.85 -24.47 -1.20
N HIS A 650 -18.80 -24.55 -0.26
CA HIS A 650 -18.81 -23.65 0.89
C HIS A 650 -18.21 -24.35 2.11
N PRO A 651 -17.13 -23.81 2.72
CA PRO A 651 -16.58 -24.28 4.00
C PRO A 651 -17.64 -24.44 5.09
N GLY A 652 -18.59 -23.51 5.17
CA GLY A 652 -19.73 -23.54 6.08
C GLY A 652 -19.30 -23.52 7.55
N VAL A 653 -20.28 -23.31 8.43
CA VAL A 653 -20.07 -23.47 9.88
C VAL A 653 -20.00 -24.98 10.16
N MET A 654 -18.88 -25.60 9.82
CA MET A 654 -18.54 -26.94 10.28
C MET A 654 -18.47 -26.88 11.80
N ALA A 655 -19.46 -27.48 12.46
CA ALA A 655 -19.61 -27.45 13.91
C ALA A 655 -18.37 -28.06 14.60
N SER A 656 -17.39 -27.23 14.96
CA SER A 656 -16.48 -27.40 16.10
C SER A 656 -15.79 -28.77 16.32
N ALA A 657 -15.60 -29.60 15.28
CA ALA A 657 -15.18 -30.99 15.49
C ALA A 657 -13.71 -31.28 15.21
N CYS A 658 -12.93 -30.34 14.67
CA CYS A 658 -11.48 -30.49 14.57
C CYS A 658 -10.79 -29.53 15.54
N LYS A 659 -10.71 -29.93 16.81
CA LYS A 659 -9.71 -29.41 17.75
C LYS A 659 -8.33 -29.90 17.27
N GLY A 660 -7.83 -29.29 16.21
CA GLY A 660 -6.55 -29.59 15.60
C GLY A 660 -6.00 -28.37 14.87
N GLN A 661 -4.78 -28.02 15.21
CA GLN A 661 -3.86 -26.94 14.80
C GLN A 661 -3.80 -26.44 13.32
N ALA A 662 -4.70 -26.82 12.42
CA ALA A 662 -4.61 -26.39 11.02
C ALA A 662 -5.23 -24.98 10.81
N GLU A 663 -4.43 -24.02 10.35
CA GLU A 663 -4.86 -22.63 10.02
C GLU A 663 -5.78 -22.53 8.80
N TYR A 664 -5.83 -23.57 7.96
CA TYR A 664 -6.51 -23.56 6.66
C TYR A 664 -7.59 -24.64 6.59
N TYR A 665 -8.73 -24.34 5.97
CA TYR A 665 -9.68 -25.32 5.45
C TYR A 665 -9.08 -26.00 4.22
N GLN A 666 -9.00 -27.32 4.23
CA GLN A 666 -8.54 -28.08 3.07
C GLN A 666 -9.73 -28.60 2.28
N ILE A 667 -9.93 -28.05 1.09
CA ILE A 667 -10.99 -28.47 0.16
C ILE A 667 -10.36 -29.42 -0.86
N ARG A 668 -10.95 -30.61 -1.02
CA ARG A 668 -10.52 -31.61 -2.00
C ARG A 668 -11.64 -31.84 -3.01
N ILE A 669 -11.34 -31.62 -4.27
CA ILE A 669 -12.24 -31.80 -5.40
C ILE A 669 -11.80 -33.04 -6.19
N THR A 670 -12.70 -34.00 -6.27
CA THR A 670 -12.48 -35.29 -6.92
C THR A 670 -13.40 -35.39 -8.16
N PRO A 671 -12.84 -35.86 -9.30
CA PRO A 671 -13.59 -36.18 -10.52
C PRO A 671 -14.72 -37.21 -10.37
#